data_AF-A0A0C9TMM9-F1
#
_entry.id   AF-A0A0C9TMM9-F1
#
_cell.length_a   1.000
_cell.length_b   1.000
_cell.length_c   1.000
_cell.angle_alpha   90.00
_cell.angle_beta   90.00
_cell.angle_gamma   90.00
#
_symmetry.space_group_name_H-M   'P 1'
#
loop_
_entity.id
_entity.type
_entity.pdbx_description
1 polymer ?
#
loop_
_entity_poly.entity_id
_entity_poly.type
_entity_poly.pdbx_seq_one_letter_code
_entity_poly.pdbx_strand_id
1 'polypeptide(L)'
;MPEFRCPDCGKRFESTAQVERHRRQLHSSCQIKAGILVDPSRLLDLDLLRVHGIPECRARPIRRSYNPRRPTIESDDEVPEFDSDPLAPAPVKTVEFFNGASTAYDARGTTFMEAFNADQFTDIRNQENLYYPFVDRRDWEVGSFLLTSSLSMKAIDKFLSLDLIKSLPLSFRSARELRGLAELLPQLGPRWCCKTMETSCETKRPARLFYRDTVDCLAYLFSNPLFKDWLELSPYRVFETAERLVRVYSEWMSVGVAWGMQEELPDGATLLGAILSSDKTNITNMCGGRVAHPLLIGLANISSAIRNKASSNAFLLTALLPIVEFIHPVKRMQTLLTDRLYHDSVAFVVEPLKIAARIGIMLSDPAGNSQYCFTPLASCITDPNDLQAYFKACAKDRLNGVQKPFWDDWERSDPTNFLTPEPLHHWHREFYDHDIRWCMNAVGNAEIDFRFSIMQPITGQRHFAKGITTLKQVTRRVQRDLQHYIIGVIAGAAPAGVVRAVRALMDFHYLAQAPIINDDGCKAIQRTLSEFHRYKQSIIAAGARCGESGNVLEHWQIPKLELMQSVVPSIPDSGPAIQWTADTTERAHIDLIKDPASSTNNREYEAQICRALDRLEKCRGFELATRIREWERGMAPTAAADGDGSDDKIVYNTDSEDDDADSGLPLDGLTDNQQISNYFLKARQPGGGQELRPPRTFVNGPTAFQLNFDPAIGSAKIDDVAETYGLPDLRAALGDYLAHARAGQTFTVEGQRRSRQDVALPFERMQIWQKARIQQKLYHDGNVVLPPQTLVAHPAKRDWPHGRYDSVVVNVDDRFTWPNSGLKVHTVCELRLIFRLTPPPNQTPWWSNQFLTYVHRFDVVPHSANDGVDPITHLTKLKRAARAAGDAFGDVVPLSQICSFAHIIPQFGDTADVRFTPSNSAHYSTSFYLNCYFDKEFYYALTSTC
;
A
#
# COMPACT_ATOMS: atom_id res chain seq x y z
N MET A 1 28.89 -8.08 -65.98
CA MET A 1 28.84 -9.34 -65.22
C MET A 1 27.37 -9.70 -65.01
N PRO A 2 26.98 -10.99 -64.97
CA PRO A 2 25.59 -11.37 -64.68
C PRO A 2 25.24 -10.97 -63.24
N GLU A 3 24.15 -10.22 -63.05
CA GLU A 3 23.65 -9.88 -61.73
C GLU A 3 22.77 -11.01 -61.18
N PHE A 4 23.24 -11.70 -60.14
CA PHE A 4 22.42 -12.69 -59.46
C PHE A 4 21.45 -11.98 -58.51
N ARG A 5 20.15 -12.08 -58.76
CA ARG A 5 19.11 -11.49 -57.91
C ARG A 5 18.25 -12.59 -57.29
N CYS A 6 17.81 -12.38 -56.05
CA CYS A 6 16.82 -13.24 -55.43
C CYS A 6 15.45 -13.04 -56.12
N PRO A 7 14.79 -14.08 -56.64
CA PRO A 7 13.50 -13.94 -57.32
C PRO A 7 12.39 -13.49 -56.36
N ASP A 8 12.49 -13.81 -55.07
CA ASP A 8 11.40 -13.58 -54.11
C ASP A 8 11.41 -12.16 -53.49
N CYS A 9 12.57 -11.48 -53.44
CA CYS A 9 12.70 -10.12 -52.88
C CYS A 9 13.53 -9.12 -53.69
N GLY A 10 14.06 -9.50 -54.87
CA GLY A 10 14.79 -8.61 -55.79
C GLY A 10 16.20 -8.18 -55.36
N LYS A 11 16.66 -8.57 -54.16
CA LYS A 11 17.99 -8.22 -53.62
C LYS A 11 19.13 -8.82 -54.48
N ARG A 12 20.20 -8.04 -54.72
CA ARG A 12 21.36 -8.44 -55.55
C ARG A 12 22.42 -9.19 -54.74
N PHE A 13 23.11 -10.12 -55.38
CA PHE A 13 24.15 -10.99 -54.83
C PHE A 13 25.25 -11.23 -55.88
N GLU A 14 26.43 -11.63 -55.44
CA GLU A 14 27.62 -11.82 -56.29
C GLU A 14 27.72 -13.24 -56.87
N SER A 15 26.94 -14.19 -56.34
CA SER A 15 26.88 -15.57 -56.84
C SER A 15 25.56 -16.27 -56.53
N THR A 16 25.20 -17.28 -57.34
CA THR A 16 24.01 -18.12 -57.14
C THR A 16 24.00 -18.82 -55.77
N ALA A 17 25.17 -19.21 -55.25
CA ALA A 17 25.30 -19.84 -53.94
C ALA A 17 24.94 -18.89 -52.77
N GLN A 18 25.19 -17.58 -52.92
CA GLN A 18 24.72 -16.58 -51.96
C GLN A 18 23.19 -16.39 -52.04
N VAL A 19 22.61 -16.42 -53.25
CA VAL A 19 21.15 -16.37 -53.44
C VAL A 19 20.47 -17.56 -52.74
N GLU A 20 20.98 -18.78 -52.91
CA GLU A 20 20.41 -19.95 -52.23
C GLU A 20 20.57 -19.88 -50.71
N ARG A 21 21.73 -19.45 -50.20
CA ARG A 21 21.96 -19.28 -48.76
C ARG A 21 21.00 -18.26 -48.16
N HIS A 22 20.73 -17.17 -48.87
CA HIS A 22 19.75 -16.16 -48.50
C HIS A 22 18.32 -16.74 -48.44
N ARG A 23 17.91 -17.57 -49.42
CA ARG A 23 16.59 -18.23 -49.43
C ARG A 23 16.41 -19.28 -48.33
N ARG A 24 17.51 -19.88 -47.83
CA ARG A 24 17.49 -20.89 -46.75
C ARG A 24 17.58 -20.31 -45.33
N GLN A 25 17.65 -18.98 -45.16
CA GLN A 25 17.68 -18.33 -43.85
C GLN A 25 16.27 -18.01 -43.33
N LEU A 26 15.93 -18.55 -42.15
CA LEU A 26 14.64 -18.39 -41.43
C LEU A 26 14.23 -16.94 -41.08
N HIS A 27 15.14 -15.98 -41.25
CA HIS A 27 14.89 -14.55 -40.98
C HIS A 27 15.28 -13.65 -42.16
N SER A 28 15.30 -14.21 -43.38
CA SER A 28 15.47 -13.40 -44.60
C SER A 28 14.17 -12.68 -44.97
N SER A 29 14.28 -11.55 -45.67
CA SER A 29 13.13 -10.79 -46.20
C SER A 29 12.27 -11.56 -47.21
N CYS A 30 12.65 -12.79 -47.59
CA CYS A 30 11.91 -13.65 -48.51
C CYS A 30 10.78 -14.44 -47.84
N GLN A 31 10.84 -14.70 -46.52
CA GLN A 31 9.78 -15.47 -45.84
C GLN A 31 8.61 -14.62 -45.32
N ILE A 32 8.66 -13.28 -45.47
CA ILE A 32 7.62 -12.36 -44.96
C ILE A 32 6.38 -12.28 -45.90
N LYS A 33 6.35 -13.01 -47.02
CA LYS A 33 5.22 -13.00 -47.98
C LYS A 33 4.35 -14.26 -48.03
N ALA A 34 4.47 -15.17 -47.07
CA ALA A 34 3.61 -16.34 -46.94
C ALA A 34 3.11 -16.54 -45.50
N GLY A 35 2.35 -15.57 -45.00
CA GLY A 35 1.73 -15.62 -43.66
C GLY A 35 0.99 -14.33 -43.32
N ILE A 36 -0.34 -14.38 -43.40
CA ILE A 36 -1.27 -13.36 -42.91
C ILE A 36 -1.10 -11.96 -43.54
N LEU A 37 -1.44 -11.84 -44.82
CA LEU A 37 -2.15 -10.66 -45.32
C LEU A 37 -3.64 -11.00 -45.34
N VAL A 38 -4.34 -10.71 -44.24
CA VAL A 38 -5.79 -10.52 -44.32
C VAL A 38 -5.99 -9.14 -44.94
N ASP A 39 -6.58 -9.13 -46.12
CA ASP A 39 -7.00 -7.92 -46.82
C ASP A 39 -7.97 -7.13 -45.93
N PRO A 40 -7.68 -5.85 -45.56
CA PRO A 40 -8.59 -5.03 -44.77
C PRO A 40 -9.97 -4.87 -45.42
N SER A 41 -10.05 -4.99 -46.74
CA SER A 41 -11.31 -4.96 -47.50
C SER A 41 -12.26 -6.11 -47.13
N ARG A 42 -11.74 -7.21 -46.56
CA ARG A 42 -12.53 -8.38 -46.10
C ARG A 42 -12.89 -8.36 -44.61
N LEU A 43 -12.50 -7.31 -43.87
CA LEU A 43 -13.01 -7.03 -42.52
C LEU A 43 -14.21 -6.06 -42.53
N LEU A 44 -14.65 -5.63 -43.72
CA LEU A 44 -15.82 -4.76 -43.91
C LEU A 44 -17.08 -5.49 -44.43
N ASP A 45 -16.99 -6.78 -44.77
CA ASP A 45 -18.17 -7.63 -45.00
C ASP A 45 -18.79 -8.07 -43.65
N LEU A 46 -19.29 -7.09 -42.89
CA LEU A 46 -20.10 -7.27 -41.69
C LEU A 46 -21.55 -7.67 -42.03
N ASP A 47 -21.72 -8.74 -42.82
CA ASP A 47 -23.04 -9.33 -43.12
C ASP A 47 -23.53 -10.26 -41.96
N LEU A 48 -22.92 -10.13 -40.77
CA LEU A 48 -23.41 -10.66 -39.49
C LEU A 48 -24.49 -9.77 -38.84
N LEU A 49 -24.99 -8.76 -39.55
CA LEU A 49 -26.17 -7.98 -39.20
C LEU A 49 -27.38 -8.26 -40.12
N ARG A 50 -27.50 -9.48 -40.65
CA ARG A 50 -28.82 -9.99 -41.06
C ARG A 50 -29.64 -10.40 -39.84
N VAL A 51 -30.41 -9.43 -39.33
CA VAL A 51 -31.44 -9.62 -38.32
C VAL A 51 -32.54 -10.55 -38.85
N HIS A 52 -32.35 -11.87 -38.69
CA HIS A 52 -33.42 -12.86 -38.74
C HIS A 52 -33.83 -13.23 -37.31
N GLY A 53 -34.70 -12.40 -36.75
CA GLY A 53 -35.32 -12.62 -35.45
C GLY A 53 -34.43 -12.20 -34.28
N ILE A 54 -35.05 -11.47 -33.35
CA ILE A 54 -34.59 -11.40 -31.97
C ILE A 54 -34.54 -12.85 -31.47
N PRO A 55 -33.40 -13.37 -30.98
CA PRO A 55 -33.42 -14.55 -30.16
C PRO A 55 -34.11 -14.14 -28.86
N GLU A 56 -35.33 -14.62 -28.63
CA GLU A 56 -35.80 -14.77 -27.25
C GLU A 56 -34.71 -15.52 -26.50
N CYS A 57 -34.10 -14.89 -25.50
CA CYS A 57 -32.98 -15.49 -24.78
C CYS A 57 -33.50 -16.66 -23.93
N ARG A 58 -33.55 -17.85 -24.54
CA ARG A 58 -34.02 -19.10 -23.94
C ARG A 58 -32.88 -19.90 -23.28
N ALA A 59 -31.76 -19.26 -22.96
CA ALA A 59 -30.83 -19.78 -21.96
C ALA A 59 -31.58 -19.83 -20.62
N ARG A 60 -31.61 -20.99 -19.95
CA ARG A 60 -32.38 -21.12 -18.72
C ARG A 60 -31.51 -20.64 -17.55
N PRO A 61 -32.00 -19.77 -16.67
CA PRO A 61 -31.25 -19.44 -15.46
C PRO A 61 -31.19 -20.67 -14.56
N ILE A 62 -29.99 -21.19 -14.30
CA ILE A 62 -29.78 -22.11 -13.19
C ILE A 62 -29.88 -21.29 -11.92
N ARG A 63 -30.90 -21.53 -11.09
CA ARG A 63 -30.97 -20.98 -9.73
C ARG A 63 -29.92 -21.61 -8.82
N ARG A 64 -28.67 -21.18 -8.99
CA ARG A 64 -27.65 -21.17 -7.93
C ARG A 64 -27.49 -19.71 -7.53
N SER A 65 -28.09 -19.32 -6.41
CA SER A 65 -27.76 -18.04 -5.80
C SER A 65 -26.27 -18.03 -5.46
N TYR A 66 -25.56 -17.00 -5.92
CA TYR A 66 -24.24 -16.71 -5.37
C TYR A 66 -24.45 -16.38 -3.89
N ASN A 67 -24.12 -17.32 -3.02
CA ASN A 67 -24.20 -17.14 -1.58
C ASN A 67 -22.80 -16.76 -1.10
N PRO A 68 -22.52 -15.49 -0.78
CA PRO A 68 -21.23 -15.06 -0.27
C PRO A 68 -21.06 -15.57 1.16
N ARG A 69 -20.76 -16.87 1.29
CA ARG A 69 -20.11 -17.39 2.48
C ARG A 69 -18.75 -16.69 2.59
N ARG A 70 -18.69 -15.62 3.39
CA ARG A 70 -17.52 -15.44 4.25
C ARG A 70 -17.26 -16.77 4.95
N PRO A 71 -16.00 -17.12 5.24
CA PRO A 71 -15.74 -18.24 6.12
C PRO A 71 -16.33 -17.92 7.51
N THR A 72 -17.56 -18.38 7.76
CA THR A 72 -17.78 -19.14 8.99
C THR A 72 -16.79 -20.28 8.93
N ILE A 73 -15.67 -20.11 9.64
CA ILE A 73 -14.93 -21.25 10.15
C ILE A 73 -15.95 -21.96 11.03
N GLU A 74 -16.58 -23.01 10.51
CA GLU A 74 -17.26 -23.98 11.34
C GLU A 74 -16.18 -24.51 12.28
N SER A 75 -16.36 -24.24 13.57
CA SER A 75 -15.43 -24.60 14.62
C SER A 75 -15.56 -26.10 14.92
N ASP A 76 -15.14 -26.92 13.97
CA ASP A 76 -14.96 -28.36 14.13
C ASP A 76 -13.68 -28.62 14.95
N ASP A 77 -13.73 -28.22 16.22
CA ASP A 77 -12.92 -28.71 17.32
C ASP A 77 -13.73 -28.44 18.60
N GLU A 78 -14.07 -29.50 19.35
CA GLU A 78 -14.77 -29.37 20.64
C GLU A 78 -13.87 -28.65 21.66
N VAL A 79 -14.06 -27.33 21.77
CA VAL A 79 -13.42 -26.51 22.81
C VAL A 79 -14.02 -26.90 24.17
N PRO A 80 -13.21 -27.35 25.15
CA PRO A 80 -13.68 -27.50 26.52
C PRO A 80 -14.08 -26.13 27.05
N GLU A 81 -15.33 -25.99 27.52
CA GLU A 81 -15.88 -24.75 28.04
C GLU A 81 -14.95 -24.12 29.09
N PHE A 82 -14.50 -22.89 28.81
CA PHE A 82 -13.95 -21.99 29.81
C PHE A 82 -14.93 -20.82 29.96
N ASP A 83 -15.48 -20.67 31.16
CA ASP A 83 -16.43 -19.61 31.51
C ASP A 83 -15.92 -18.21 31.09
N SER A 84 -16.59 -17.61 30.10
CA SER A 84 -16.40 -16.21 29.74
C SER A 84 -17.49 -15.35 30.38
N ASP A 85 -17.10 -14.50 31.32
CA ASP A 85 -17.96 -13.53 32.02
C ASP A 85 -18.66 -12.56 31.02
N PRO A 86 -19.91 -12.12 31.25
CA PRO A 86 -20.75 -11.58 30.19
C PRO A 86 -20.60 -10.06 30.02
N LEU A 87 -19.99 -9.64 28.91
CA LEU A 87 -20.07 -8.26 28.39
C LEU A 87 -20.46 -8.28 26.90
N ALA A 88 -21.15 -7.23 26.48
CA ALA A 88 -22.07 -7.23 25.34
C ALA A 88 -21.52 -7.86 24.04
N PRO A 89 -22.35 -8.62 23.28
CA PRO A 89 -21.94 -9.14 21.98
C PRO A 89 -21.57 -7.99 21.05
N ALA A 90 -20.51 -8.17 20.27
CA ALA A 90 -20.11 -7.21 19.25
C ALA A 90 -21.30 -6.88 18.33
N PRO A 91 -21.51 -5.62 17.93
CA PRO A 91 -22.71 -5.21 17.19
C PRO A 91 -22.84 -6.03 15.91
N VAL A 92 -23.95 -6.75 15.80
CA VAL A 92 -24.24 -7.66 14.69
C VAL A 92 -24.54 -6.82 13.45
N LYS A 93 -23.49 -6.53 12.68
CA LYS A 93 -23.58 -5.81 11.41
C LYS A 93 -24.55 -6.54 10.50
N THR A 94 -25.66 -5.88 10.17
CA THR A 94 -26.69 -6.44 9.30
C THR A 94 -26.34 -6.10 7.86
N VAL A 95 -26.22 -7.12 7.02
CA VAL A 95 -25.89 -6.98 5.60
C VAL A 95 -27.11 -7.33 4.75
N GLU A 96 -27.50 -6.43 3.88
CA GLU A 96 -28.53 -6.61 2.86
C GLU A 96 -27.86 -6.68 1.49
N PHE A 97 -28.07 -7.79 0.78
CA PHE A 97 -27.55 -7.98 -0.59
C PHE A 97 -28.62 -7.66 -1.63
N PHE A 98 -28.19 -7.19 -2.79
CA PHE A 98 -29.06 -7.01 -3.94
C PHE A 98 -29.61 -8.37 -4.41
N ASN A 99 -30.93 -8.47 -4.52
CA ASN A 99 -31.59 -9.70 -4.94
C ASN A 99 -31.62 -9.78 -6.48
N GLY A 100 -31.16 -10.91 -7.04
CA GLY A 100 -31.21 -11.15 -8.48
C GLY A 100 -30.00 -10.67 -9.29
N ALA A 101 -28.96 -10.11 -8.68
CA ALA A 101 -27.68 -9.87 -9.36
C ALA A 101 -26.83 -11.14 -9.49
N SER A 102 -25.87 -11.16 -10.42
CA SER A 102 -24.82 -12.19 -10.56
C SER A 102 -25.34 -13.63 -10.69
N THR A 103 -26.28 -13.86 -11.60
CA THR A 103 -26.76 -15.21 -11.94
C THR A 103 -25.82 -15.90 -12.92
N ALA A 104 -25.40 -17.13 -12.59
CA ALA A 104 -24.65 -17.98 -13.50
C ALA A 104 -25.55 -18.54 -14.62
N TYR A 105 -25.12 -18.40 -15.88
CA TYR A 105 -25.85 -18.89 -17.06
C TYR A 105 -25.31 -20.25 -17.55
N ASP A 106 -26.15 -21.03 -18.26
CA ASP A 106 -25.89 -22.42 -18.72
C ASP A 106 -24.58 -22.64 -19.51
N ALA A 107 -24.01 -21.58 -20.10
CA ALA A 107 -22.73 -21.67 -20.80
C ALA A 107 -21.57 -21.78 -19.80
N ARG A 108 -20.87 -22.92 -19.76
CA ARG A 108 -19.60 -23.05 -19.04
C ARG A 108 -18.57 -22.13 -19.70
N GLY A 109 -18.10 -21.14 -18.95
CA GLY A 109 -17.03 -20.24 -19.34
C GLY A 109 -15.66 -20.92 -19.27
N THR A 110 -14.66 -20.37 -19.95
CA THR A 110 -13.29 -20.89 -19.90
C THR A 110 -12.62 -20.44 -18.60
N THR A 111 -12.22 -21.40 -17.78
CA THR A 111 -11.42 -21.15 -16.56
C THR A 111 -9.96 -20.81 -16.89
N PHE A 112 -9.26 -20.18 -15.95
CA PHE A 112 -7.81 -19.93 -16.04
C PHE A 112 -7.00 -21.18 -16.40
N MET A 113 -7.29 -22.33 -15.78
CA MET A 113 -6.58 -23.58 -16.07
C MET A 113 -6.93 -24.18 -17.44
N GLU A 114 -8.16 -24.01 -17.93
CA GLU A 114 -8.52 -24.39 -19.30
C GLU A 114 -7.82 -23.51 -20.34
N ALA A 115 -7.70 -22.20 -20.09
CA ALA A 115 -6.91 -21.28 -20.93
C ALA A 115 -5.42 -21.65 -20.92
N PHE A 116 -4.84 -22.01 -19.77
CA PHE A 116 -3.49 -22.55 -19.67
C PHE A 116 -3.29 -23.86 -20.44
N ASN A 117 -4.34 -24.67 -20.55
CA ASN A 117 -4.37 -25.94 -21.27
C ASN A 117 -4.76 -25.79 -22.77
N ALA A 118 -4.97 -24.57 -23.27
CA ALA A 118 -5.42 -24.34 -24.65
C ALA A 118 -4.29 -24.33 -25.70
N ASP A 119 -3.01 -24.45 -25.30
CA ASP A 119 -1.88 -24.46 -26.23
C ASP A 119 -1.47 -25.86 -26.72
N GLN A 120 -0.58 -25.89 -27.70
CA GLN A 120 -0.05 -27.11 -28.33
C GLN A 120 0.89 -27.95 -27.44
N PHE A 121 1.29 -27.45 -26.27
CA PHE A 121 2.23 -28.08 -25.34
C PHE A 121 1.53 -28.68 -24.11
N THR A 122 0.20 -28.58 -24.04
CA THR A 122 -0.61 -29.10 -22.93
C THR A 122 -0.38 -30.59 -22.67
N ASP A 123 -0.32 -31.44 -23.70
CA ASP A 123 -0.11 -32.88 -23.50
C ASP A 123 1.26 -33.18 -22.87
N ILE A 124 2.32 -32.50 -23.32
CA ILE A 124 3.66 -32.60 -22.73
C ILE A 124 3.62 -32.15 -21.26
N ARG A 125 2.96 -31.02 -20.95
CA ARG A 125 2.82 -30.48 -19.59
C ARG A 125 1.92 -31.32 -18.68
N ASN A 126 1.03 -32.13 -19.25
CA ASN A 126 0.17 -33.05 -18.52
C ASN A 126 0.91 -34.35 -18.18
N GLN A 127 1.53 -34.96 -19.19
CA GLN A 127 1.98 -36.35 -19.18
C GLN A 127 3.45 -36.52 -18.85
N GLU A 128 4.32 -35.58 -19.26
CA GLU A 128 5.78 -35.73 -19.19
C GLU A 128 6.43 -34.71 -18.25
N ASN A 129 6.24 -33.43 -18.52
CA ASN A 129 6.99 -32.34 -17.88
C ASN A 129 6.14 -31.08 -17.73
N LEU A 130 5.64 -30.86 -16.52
CA LEU A 130 4.85 -29.69 -16.13
C LEU A 130 5.51 -28.33 -16.47
N TYR A 131 6.84 -28.28 -16.47
CA TYR A 131 7.64 -27.07 -16.67
C TYR A 131 8.08 -26.84 -18.12
N TYR A 132 7.66 -27.69 -19.07
CA TYR A 132 7.94 -27.50 -20.50
C TYR A 132 7.53 -26.06 -20.93
N PRO A 133 8.39 -25.29 -21.61
CA PRO A 133 9.56 -25.70 -22.40
C PRO A 133 10.90 -25.85 -21.63
N PHE A 134 10.92 -25.61 -20.32
CA PHE A 134 12.10 -25.80 -19.47
C PHE A 134 12.27 -27.29 -19.12
N VAL A 135 13.49 -27.74 -18.81
CA VAL A 135 13.82 -29.16 -18.57
C VAL A 135 13.12 -29.71 -17.32
N ASP A 136 13.15 -28.95 -16.23
CA ASP A 136 12.50 -29.29 -14.97
C ASP A 136 12.15 -28.01 -14.17
N ARG A 137 11.64 -28.20 -12.95
CA ARG A 137 11.31 -27.09 -12.03
C ARG A 137 12.49 -26.17 -11.73
N ARG A 138 13.71 -26.70 -11.61
CA ARG A 138 14.91 -25.91 -11.23
C ARG A 138 15.43 -25.09 -12.41
N ASP A 139 15.35 -25.64 -13.61
CA ASP A 139 15.60 -24.91 -14.86
C ASP A 139 14.59 -23.76 -15.03
N TRP A 140 13.31 -23.99 -14.69
CA TRP A 140 12.31 -22.93 -14.61
C TRP A 140 12.60 -21.90 -13.51
N GLU A 141 12.97 -22.30 -12.28
CA GLU A 141 13.30 -21.37 -11.18
C GLU A 141 14.44 -20.41 -11.60
N VAL A 142 15.52 -20.92 -12.20
CA VAL A 142 16.62 -20.09 -12.72
C VAL A 142 16.17 -19.24 -13.90
N GLY A 143 15.39 -19.79 -14.83
CA GLY A 143 14.87 -19.07 -15.99
C GLY A 143 13.95 -17.91 -15.61
N SER A 144 13.00 -18.17 -14.72
CA SER A 144 12.01 -17.23 -14.18
C SER A 144 12.69 -16.08 -13.42
N PHE A 145 13.65 -16.39 -12.53
CA PHE A 145 14.45 -15.37 -11.84
C PHE A 145 15.17 -14.44 -12.84
N LEU A 146 15.87 -15.01 -13.84
CA LEU A 146 16.59 -14.22 -14.84
C LEU A 146 15.64 -13.44 -15.77
N LEU A 147 14.47 -13.98 -16.12
CA LEU A 147 13.46 -13.32 -16.97
C LEU A 147 12.73 -12.17 -16.26
N THR A 148 12.50 -12.31 -14.96
CA THR A 148 11.89 -11.28 -14.10
C THR A 148 12.90 -10.26 -13.57
N SER A 149 14.21 -10.51 -13.77
CA SER A 149 15.27 -9.60 -13.34
C SER A 149 15.39 -8.32 -14.17
N SER A 150 15.88 -7.26 -13.50
CA SER A 150 16.33 -6.01 -14.12
C SER A 150 17.69 -6.13 -14.83
N LEU A 151 18.26 -7.35 -14.91
CA LEU A 151 19.55 -7.58 -15.54
C LEU A 151 19.47 -7.37 -17.07
N SER A 152 20.39 -6.56 -17.59
CA SER A 152 20.58 -6.46 -19.05
C SER A 152 20.93 -7.83 -19.66
N MET A 153 20.61 -8.05 -20.93
CA MET A 153 20.97 -9.30 -21.63
C MET A 153 22.47 -9.64 -21.49
N LYS A 154 23.35 -8.63 -21.52
CA LYS A 154 24.80 -8.80 -21.34
C LYS A 154 25.17 -9.26 -19.93
N ALA A 155 24.43 -8.83 -18.89
CA ALA A 155 24.63 -9.29 -17.53
C ALA A 155 24.14 -10.74 -17.34
N ILE A 156 23.00 -11.10 -17.96
CA ILE A 156 22.50 -12.48 -18.01
C ILE A 156 23.50 -13.38 -18.75
N ASP A 157 23.96 -12.99 -19.94
CA ASP A 157 24.99 -13.74 -20.69
C ASP A 157 26.29 -13.91 -19.87
N LYS A 158 26.70 -12.89 -19.10
CA LYS A 158 27.84 -12.98 -18.18
C LYS A 158 27.58 -13.99 -17.05
N PHE A 159 26.40 -14.00 -16.44
CA PHE A 159 26.01 -14.97 -15.42
C PHE A 159 26.03 -16.41 -15.99
N LEU A 160 25.43 -16.62 -17.16
CA LEU A 160 25.42 -17.93 -17.84
C LEU A 160 26.82 -18.39 -18.29
N SER A 161 27.78 -17.46 -18.41
CA SER A 161 29.18 -17.77 -18.72
C SER A 161 30.02 -18.23 -17.52
N LEU A 162 29.48 -18.24 -16.30
CA LEU A 162 30.17 -18.77 -15.11
C LEU A 162 30.25 -20.30 -15.18
N ASP A 163 31.41 -20.89 -14.85
CA ASP A 163 31.65 -22.32 -15.08
C ASP A 163 30.73 -23.23 -14.25
N LEU A 164 30.35 -22.82 -13.04
CA LEU A 164 29.33 -23.50 -12.25
C LEU A 164 27.97 -23.50 -12.98
N ILE A 165 27.56 -22.39 -13.57
CA ILE A 165 26.27 -22.25 -14.27
C ILE A 165 26.27 -23.03 -15.59
N LYS A 166 27.40 -23.08 -16.31
CA LYS A 166 27.59 -23.96 -17.48
C LYS A 166 27.41 -25.44 -17.13
N SER A 167 27.80 -25.87 -15.93
CA SER A 167 27.65 -27.26 -15.49
C SER A 167 26.20 -27.67 -15.21
N LEU A 168 25.30 -26.71 -14.98
CA LEU A 168 23.88 -26.98 -14.76
C LEU A 168 23.18 -27.40 -16.07
N PRO A 169 22.20 -28.33 -16.03
CA PRO A 169 21.48 -28.84 -17.19
C PRO A 169 20.36 -27.88 -17.66
N LEU A 170 20.65 -26.58 -17.77
CA LEU A 170 19.68 -25.56 -18.18
C LEU A 170 19.29 -25.71 -19.67
N SER A 171 18.03 -25.42 -20.00
CA SER A 171 17.51 -25.41 -21.38
C SER A 171 18.06 -24.28 -22.25
N PHE A 172 18.76 -23.30 -21.65
CA PHE A 172 19.29 -22.11 -22.31
C PHE A 172 20.75 -21.85 -21.93
N ARG A 173 21.53 -21.32 -22.88
CA ARG A 173 22.93 -20.90 -22.72
C ARG A 173 23.17 -19.43 -23.04
N SER A 174 22.14 -18.71 -23.47
CA SER A 174 22.17 -17.26 -23.66
C SER A 174 20.86 -16.59 -23.23
N ALA A 175 20.92 -15.29 -22.93
CA ALA A 175 19.76 -14.46 -22.67
C ALA A 175 18.78 -14.40 -23.87
N ARG A 176 19.26 -14.69 -25.09
CA ARG A 176 18.43 -14.80 -26.29
C ARG A 176 17.64 -16.10 -26.30
N GLU A 177 18.27 -17.23 -26.00
CA GLU A 177 17.61 -18.53 -25.90
C GLU A 177 16.57 -18.53 -24.77
N LEU A 178 16.94 -18.03 -23.59
CA LEU A 178 16.02 -17.88 -22.46
C LEU A 178 14.76 -17.07 -22.82
N ARG A 179 14.94 -15.94 -23.53
CA ARG A 179 13.80 -15.16 -24.04
C ARG A 179 13.00 -15.92 -25.10
N GLY A 180 13.66 -16.72 -25.94
CA GLY A 180 12.99 -17.58 -26.92
C GLY A 180 12.10 -18.65 -26.27
N LEU A 181 12.56 -19.27 -25.18
CA LEU A 181 11.76 -20.20 -24.37
C LEU A 181 10.58 -19.49 -23.70
N ALA A 182 10.79 -18.29 -23.16
CA ALA A 182 9.73 -17.48 -22.59
C ALA A 182 8.62 -17.13 -23.60
N GLU A 183 8.93 -17.04 -24.91
CA GLU A 183 7.90 -16.81 -25.92
C GLU A 183 7.00 -18.01 -26.18
N LEU A 184 7.45 -19.23 -25.88
CA LEU A 184 6.68 -20.47 -26.02
C LEU A 184 5.68 -20.69 -24.87
N LEU A 185 5.75 -19.89 -23.80
CA LEU A 185 4.81 -19.96 -22.68
C LEU A 185 3.39 -19.51 -23.10
N PRO A 186 2.33 -20.05 -22.48
CA PRO A 186 0.94 -19.70 -22.78
C PRO A 186 0.68 -18.19 -22.69
N GLN A 187 0.07 -17.61 -23.73
CA GLN A 187 -0.41 -16.23 -23.69
C GLN A 187 -1.77 -16.18 -22.96
N LEU A 188 -1.73 -16.02 -21.64
CA LEU A 188 -2.95 -15.90 -20.82
C LEU A 188 -3.47 -14.46 -20.72
N GLY A 189 -2.57 -13.47 -20.84
CA GLY A 189 -2.90 -12.05 -20.71
C GLY A 189 -3.30 -11.37 -22.04
N PRO A 190 -3.98 -10.21 -21.96
CA PRO A 190 -4.39 -9.41 -23.12
C PRO A 190 -3.18 -8.94 -23.93
N ARG A 191 -3.28 -9.01 -25.27
CA ARG A 191 -2.16 -8.74 -26.19
C ARG A 191 -1.98 -7.26 -26.50
N TRP A 192 -0.74 -6.86 -26.73
CA TRP A 192 -0.40 -5.50 -27.21
C TRP A 192 -0.66 -5.31 -28.71
N CYS A 193 -1.41 -4.25 -29.00
CA CYS A 193 -1.65 -3.68 -30.31
C CYS A 193 -0.95 -2.32 -30.44
N CYS A 194 -0.74 -1.84 -31.68
CA CYS A 194 -0.18 -0.52 -31.96
C CYS A 194 -0.98 0.14 -33.09
N LYS A 195 -1.46 1.37 -32.85
CA LYS A 195 -2.16 2.21 -33.82
C LYS A 195 -1.43 3.54 -33.94
N THR A 196 -1.36 4.11 -35.14
CA THR A 196 -0.98 5.52 -35.28
C THR A 196 -2.26 6.34 -35.27
N MET A 197 -2.40 7.26 -34.31
CA MET A 197 -3.54 8.15 -34.19
C MET A 197 -3.47 9.22 -35.29
N GLU A 198 -4.61 9.50 -35.91
CA GLU A 198 -4.74 10.60 -36.85
C GLU A 198 -4.70 11.93 -36.09
N THR A 199 -3.98 12.91 -36.61
CA THR A 199 -3.81 14.22 -35.96
C THR A 199 -4.20 15.33 -36.92
N SER A 200 -4.96 16.31 -36.43
CA SER A 200 -5.45 17.46 -37.21
C SER A 200 -4.37 18.50 -37.54
N CYS A 201 -3.16 18.33 -37.01
CA CYS A 201 -1.99 19.17 -37.25
C CYS A 201 -0.74 18.28 -37.31
N GLU A 202 0.28 18.72 -38.05
CA GLU A 202 1.54 17.99 -38.17
C GLU A 202 2.26 17.87 -36.81
N THR A 203 2.92 16.74 -36.59
CA THR A 203 3.62 16.39 -35.35
C THR A 203 5.06 15.99 -35.67
N LYS A 204 6.00 16.30 -34.78
CA LYS A 204 7.44 15.97 -35.00
C LYS A 204 7.73 14.47 -35.09
N ARG A 205 6.81 13.63 -34.60
CA ARG A 205 6.86 12.15 -34.65
C ARG A 205 5.43 11.62 -34.73
N PRO A 206 5.18 10.49 -35.42
CA PRO A 206 3.85 9.88 -35.48
C PRO A 206 3.27 9.61 -34.08
N ALA A 207 1.99 9.91 -33.89
CA ALA A 207 1.26 9.68 -32.64
C ALA A 207 0.96 8.18 -32.44
N ARG A 208 1.97 7.38 -32.10
CA ARG A 208 1.83 5.94 -31.88
C ARG A 208 1.21 5.68 -30.50
N LEU A 209 0.00 5.14 -30.51
CA LEU A 209 -0.70 4.58 -29.37
C LEU A 209 -0.36 3.08 -29.31
N PHE A 210 0.16 2.61 -28.18
CA PHE A 210 0.22 1.18 -27.87
C PHE A 210 -0.89 0.88 -26.88
N TYR A 211 -1.70 -0.13 -27.15
CA TYR A 211 -2.88 -0.41 -26.34
C TYR A 211 -3.19 -1.91 -26.30
N ARG A 212 -4.06 -2.29 -25.38
CA ARG A 212 -4.64 -3.63 -25.24
C ARG A 212 -6.16 -3.48 -25.25
N ASP A 213 -6.88 -4.53 -25.65
CA ASP A 213 -8.33 -4.51 -25.53
C ASP A 213 -8.73 -4.41 -24.04
N THR A 214 -9.54 -3.42 -23.71
CA THR A 214 -9.94 -3.13 -22.33
C THR A 214 -10.94 -4.14 -21.76
N VAL A 215 -11.75 -4.79 -22.62
CA VAL A 215 -12.62 -5.90 -22.21
C VAL A 215 -11.76 -7.12 -21.90
N ASP A 216 -10.77 -7.45 -22.72
CA ASP A 216 -9.82 -8.53 -22.41
C ASP A 216 -9.04 -8.25 -21.11
N CYS A 217 -8.68 -6.98 -20.85
CA CYS A 217 -8.06 -6.56 -19.58
C CYS A 217 -8.97 -6.80 -18.37
N LEU A 218 -10.25 -6.42 -18.43
CA LEU A 218 -11.19 -6.72 -17.35
C LEU A 218 -11.48 -8.22 -17.22
N ALA A 219 -11.61 -8.95 -18.33
CA ALA A 219 -11.82 -10.39 -18.33
C ALA A 219 -10.65 -11.14 -17.65
N TYR A 220 -9.41 -10.71 -17.91
CA TYR A 220 -8.22 -11.26 -17.27
C TYR A 220 -8.18 -10.99 -15.76
N LEU A 221 -8.55 -9.79 -15.32
CA LEU A 221 -8.68 -9.49 -13.88
C LEU A 221 -9.82 -10.27 -13.24
N PHE A 222 -10.98 -10.33 -13.89
CA PHE A 222 -12.19 -10.96 -13.38
C PHE A 222 -12.08 -12.48 -13.24
N SER A 223 -11.43 -13.15 -14.19
CA SER A 223 -11.26 -14.62 -14.18
C SER A 223 -10.06 -15.12 -13.34
N ASN A 224 -9.29 -14.21 -12.72
CA ASN A 224 -8.07 -14.57 -12.00
C ASN A 224 -8.37 -15.34 -10.69
N PRO A 225 -7.88 -16.58 -10.51
CA PRO A 225 -8.12 -17.37 -9.30
C PRO A 225 -7.69 -16.69 -7.99
N LEU A 226 -6.67 -15.82 -8.03
CA LEU A 226 -6.16 -15.12 -6.85
C LEU A 226 -7.14 -14.10 -6.26
N PHE A 227 -8.15 -13.67 -7.02
CA PHE A 227 -9.16 -12.71 -6.57
C PHE A 227 -10.51 -13.35 -6.24
N LYS A 228 -10.66 -14.68 -6.41
CA LYS A 228 -11.93 -15.40 -6.21
C LYS A 228 -12.64 -15.05 -4.89
N ASP A 229 -11.91 -15.07 -3.78
CA ASP A 229 -12.48 -14.83 -2.45
C ASP A 229 -12.52 -13.33 -2.06
N TRP A 230 -12.12 -12.46 -2.99
CA TRP A 230 -12.03 -11.00 -2.85
C TRP A 230 -12.89 -10.23 -3.87
N LEU A 231 -13.71 -10.94 -4.64
CA LEU A 231 -14.61 -10.39 -5.66
C LEU A 231 -16.02 -10.19 -5.11
N GLU A 232 -16.48 -8.95 -5.13
CA GLU A 232 -17.83 -8.55 -4.74
C GLU A 232 -18.71 -8.43 -5.99
N LEU A 233 -19.60 -9.41 -6.23
CA LEU A 233 -20.37 -9.53 -7.48
C LEU A 233 -21.82 -9.03 -7.38
N SER A 234 -22.35 -8.87 -6.17
CA SER A 234 -23.69 -8.35 -5.92
C SER A 234 -23.58 -7.12 -5.01
N PRO A 235 -24.20 -5.98 -5.35
CA PRO A 235 -24.22 -4.82 -4.47
C PRO A 235 -24.82 -5.16 -3.11
N TYR A 236 -24.40 -4.45 -2.07
CA TYR A 236 -24.87 -4.68 -0.71
C TYR A 236 -24.99 -3.38 0.08
N ARG A 237 -25.63 -3.46 1.24
CA ARG A 237 -25.75 -2.37 2.22
C ARG A 237 -25.44 -2.94 3.59
N VAL A 238 -24.54 -2.28 4.32
CA VAL A 238 -24.17 -2.67 5.68
C VAL A 238 -24.78 -1.66 6.66
N PHE A 239 -25.36 -2.18 7.74
CA PHE A 239 -25.91 -1.39 8.83
C PHE A 239 -25.31 -1.84 10.16
N GLU A 240 -25.19 -0.93 11.11
CA GLU A 240 -24.63 -1.23 12.45
C GLU A 240 -25.54 -2.12 13.30
N THR A 241 -26.85 -2.08 13.06
CA THR A 241 -27.87 -2.84 13.81
C THR A 241 -28.94 -3.45 12.90
N ALA A 242 -29.74 -4.36 13.45
CA ALA A 242 -30.82 -5.05 12.74
C ALA A 242 -31.97 -4.12 12.31
N GLU A 243 -32.15 -3.00 13.02
CA GLU A 243 -33.13 -1.95 12.75
C GLU A 243 -32.72 -1.04 11.57
N ARG A 244 -31.51 -1.23 11.03
CA ARG A 244 -30.98 -0.52 9.84
C ARG A 244 -30.89 1.01 9.98
N LEU A 245 -30.65 1.50 11.19
CA LEU A 245 -30.68 2.94 11.52
C LEU A 245 -29.44 3.73 11.08
N VAL A 246 -28.27 3.10 11.05
CA VAL A 246 -26.98 3.75 10.70
C VAL A 246 -26.34 2.94 9.57
N ARG A 247 -25.98 3.62 8.46
CA ARG A 247 -25.37 2.97 7.29
C ARG A 247 -23.84 3.01 7.39
N VAL A 248 -23.20 1.94 6.93
CA VAL A 248 -21.75 1.75 6.93
C VAL A 248 -21.28 1.56 5.49
N TYR A 249 -20.26 2.30 5.09
CA TYR A 249 -19.66 2.27 3.76
C TYR A 249 -18.20 1.75 3.84
N SER A 250 -17.82 0.84 2.95
CA SER A 250 -16.49 0.19 2.96
C SER A 250 -15.86 -0.03 1.59
N GLU A 251 -16.65 -0.46 0.60
CA GLU A 251 -16.19 -0.78 -0.77
C GLU A 251 -17.19 -0.23 -1.79
N TRP A 252 -16.80 -0.09 -3.06
CA TRP A 252 -17.68 0.41 -4.12
C TRP A 252 -19.01 -0.37 -4.23
N MET A 253 -19.03 -1.68 -4.00
CA MET A 253 -20.28 -2.46 -4.04
C MET A 253 -21.21 -2.21 -2.83
N SER A 254 -20.76 -1.48 -1.80
CA SER A 254 -21.56 -1.14 -0.60
C SER A 254 -22.38 0.18 -0.72
N VAL A 255 -22.18 0.93 -1.79
CA VAL A 255 -22.58 2.35 -1.94
C VAL A 255 -23.96 2.52 -2.62
N GLY A 256 -24.47 3.75 -2.65
CA GLY A 256 -25.73 4.07 -3.35
C GLY A 256 -25.67 3.86 -4.87
N VAL A 257 -24.62 4.35 -5.52
CA VAL A 257 -24.48 4.34 -6.98
C VAL A 257 -24.42 2.92 -7.55
N ALA A 258 -23.57 2.03 -7.02
CA ALA A 258 -23.48 0.65 -7.49
C ALA A 258 -24.81 -0.12 -7.34
N TRP A 259 -25.58 0.17 -6.28
CA TRP A 259 -26.92 -0.36 -6.09
C TRP A 259 -27.90 0.16 -7.15
N GLY A 260 -27.97 1.47 -7.36
CA GLY A 260 -28.85 2.08 -8.37
C GLY A 260 -28.51 1.64 -9.80
N MET A 261 -27.23 1.57 -10.14
CA MET A 261 -26.76 1.01 -11.42
C MET A 261 -27.25 -0.42 -11.64
N GLN A 262 -27.33 -1.24 -10.59
CA GLN A 262 -27.80 -2.63 -10.67
C GLN A 262 -29.34 -2.74 -10.75
N GLU A 263 -30.11 -1.79 -10.19
CA GLU A 263 -31.58 -1.69 -10.38
C GLU A 263 -31.95 -1.41 -11.84
N GLU A 264 -31.08 -0.74 -12.59
CA GLU A 264 -31.23 -0.45 -14.02
C GLU A 264 -30.72 -1.58 -14.94
N LEU A 265 -30.25 -2.72 -14.40
CA LEU A 265 -29.77 -3.86 -15.19
C LEU A 265 -30.84 -4.96 -15.33
N PRO A 266 -30.76 -5.81 -16.38
CA PRO A 266 -31.61 -6.99 -16.50
C PRO A 266 -31.43 -7.98 -15.34
N ASP A 267 -32.51 -8.66 -14.94
CA ASP A 267 -32.47 -9.75 -13.97
C ASP A 267 -31.36 -10.76 -14.27
N GLY A 268 -30.49 -11.00 -13.29
CA GLY A 268 -29.36 -11.92 -13.37
C GLY A 268 -28.02 -11.28 -13.79
N ALA A 269 -28.02 -10.03 -14.26
CA ALA A 269 -26.79 -9.36 -14.69
C ALA A 269 -25.84 -8.99 -13.53
N THR A 270 -24.58 -8.76 -13.88
CA THR A 270 -23.47 -8.43 -12.96
C THR A 270 -22.87 -7.07 -13.29
N LEU A 271 -22.74 -6.20 -12.29
CA LEU A 271 -22.05 -4.92 -12.44
C LEU A 271 -20.53 -5.09 -12.25
N LEU A 272 -19.71 -4.74 -13.25
CA LEU A 272 -18.24 -4.80 -13.19
C LEU A 272 -17.61 -3.41 -13.38
N GLY A 273 -17.26 -2.74 -12.28
CA GLY A 273 -16.79 -1.35 -12.32
C GLY A 273 -15.36 -1.21 -12.84
N ALA A 274 -15.17 -0.53 -13.97
CA ALA A 274 -13.86 -0.21 -14.50
C ALA A 274 -13.21 0.94 -13.72
N ILE A 275 -11.96 0.78 -13.28
CA ILE A 275 -11.13 1.86 -12.70
C ILE A 275 -10.07 2.24 -13.72
N LEU A 276 -9.95 3.53 -14.04
CA LEU A 276 -8.92 4.06 -14.93
C LEU A 276 -8.01 5.06 -14.21
N SER A 277 -6.69 4.93 -14.38
CA SER A 277 -5.71 5.88 -13.85
C SER A 277 -4.70 6.24 -14.93
N SER A 278 -4.44 7.53 -15.12
CA SER A 278 -3.43 8.01 -16.06
C SER A 278 -2.70 9.20 -15.44
N ASP A 279 -1.37 9.11 -15.38
CA ASP A 279 -0.51 10.25 -15.09
C ASP A 279 0.79 10.12 -15.89
N LYS A 280 1.37 11.26 -16.25
CA LYS A 280 2.50 11.37 -17.17
C LYS A 280 3.81 11.26 -16.40
N THR A 281 4.45 10.09 -16.47
CA THR A 281 5.59 9.74 -15.61
C THR A 281 6.95 9.85 -16.32
N ASN A 282 7.95 10.40 -15.62
CA ASN A 282 9.33 10.45 -16.09
C ASN A 282 10.00 9.08 -15.98
N ILE A 283 10.67 8.65 -17.05
CA ILE A 283 11.40 7.38 -17.11
C ILE A 283 12.81 7.51 -16.51
N THR A 284 13.46 8.67 -16.71
CA THR A 284 14.82 8.95 -16.21
C THR A 284 14.92 10.40 -15.74
N ASN A 285 15.16 10.64 -14.45
CA ASN A 285 15.27 11.99 -13.91
C ASN A 285 16.61 12.69 -14.26
N MET A 286 17.70 11.94 -14.46
CA MET A 286 19.06 12.51 -14.57
C MET A 286 19.64 12.59 -15.99
N CYS A 287 19.10 11.87 -16.99
CA CYS A 287 19.68 11.84 -18.34
C CYS A 287 18.63 11.63 -19.44
N GLY A 288 18.19 12.73 -20.06
CA GLY A 288 17.53 12.71 -21.38
C GLY A 288 16.04 13.07 -21.42
N GLY A 289 15.43 13.50 -20.29
CA GLY A 289 14.08 14.09 -20.28
C GLY A 289 12.98 13.19 -20.84
N ARG A 290 13.10 11.87 -20.70
CA ARG A 290 12.17 10.89 -21.27
C ARG A 290 10.96 10.66 -20.38
N VAL A 291 9.80 10.53 -21.02
CA VAL A 291 8.49 10.50 -20.38
C VAL A 291 7.63 9.41 -21.04
N ALA A 292 6.78 8.76 -20.26
CA ALA A 292 5.70 7.89 -20.73
C ALA A 292 4.35 8.43 -20.22
N HIS A 293 3.27 8.14 -20.94
CA HIS A 293 1.91 8.46 -20.50
C HIS A 293 1.10 7.17 -20.38
N PRO A 294 1.28 6.41 -19.28
CA PRO A 294 0.51 5.20 -19.03
C PRO A 294 -0.99 5.49 -18.84
N LEU A 295 -1.83 4.57 -19.33
CA LEU A 295 -3.21 4.37 -18.90
C LEU A 295 -3.29 2.99 -18.25
N LEU A 296 -3.62 2.97 -16.97
CA LEU A 296 -3.80 1.78 -16.14
C LEU A 296 -5.30 1.47 -16.02
N ILE A 297 -5.66 0.20 -16.01
CA ILE A 297 -7.02 -0.31 -15.76
C ILE A 297 -7.03 -1.26 -14.56
N GLY A 298 -8.06 -1.17 -13.72
CA GLY A 298 -8.35 -2.08 -12.62
C GLY A 298 -9.85 -2.38 -12.51
N LEU A 299 -10.23 -3.27 -11.61
CA LEU A 299 -11.62 -3.70 -11.38
C LEU A 299 -12.07 -3.33 -9.95
N ALA A 300 -13.13 -2.54 -9.83
CA ALA A 300 -13.66 -2.03 -8.55
C ALA A 300 -14.27 -3.13 -7.66
N ASN A 301 -14.70 -4.24 -8.27
CA ASN A 301 -15.23 -5.41 -7.56
C ASN A 301 -14.16 -6.19 -6.77
N ILE A 302 -12.87 -5.99 -7.05
CA ILE A 302 -11.79 -6.57 -6.23
C ILE A 302 -11.64 -5.69 -4.99
N SER A 303 -11.84 -6.24 -3.79
CA SER A 303 -11.74 -5.49 -2.52
C SER A 303 -10.47 -4.65 -2.44
N SER A 304 -10.63 -3.39 -2.02
CA SER A 304 -9.58 -2.40 -1.78
C SER A 304 -8.40 -2.95 -0.97
N ALA A 305 -8.64 -3.84 -0.01
CA ALA A 305 -7.64 -4.47 0.86
C ALA A 305 -6.63 -5.38 0.11
N ILE A 306 -6.99 -5.86 -1.09
CA ILE A 306 -6.09 -6.56 -2.01
C ILE A 306 -5.72 -5.67 -3.20
N ARG A 307 -6.70 -4.96 -3.76
CA ARG A 307 -6.52 -4.08 -4.92
C ARG A 307 -5.42 -3.03 -4.71
N ASN A 308 -5.34 -2.47 -3.50
CA ASN A 308 -4.37 -1.40 -3.17
C ASN A 308 -2.99 -1.93 -2.72
N LYS A 309 -2.79 -3.26 -2.66
CA LYS A 309 -1.46 -3.86 -2.45
C LYS A 309 -0.75 -3.93 -3.81
N ALA A 310 0.32 -3.18 -4.01
CA ALA A 310 1.05 -3.16 -5.29
C ALA A 310 1.43 -4.57 -5.81
N SER A 311 1.77 -5.49 -4.92
CA SER A 311 2.11 -6.88 -5.26
C SER A 311 0.93 -7.75 -5.74
N SER A 312 -0.33 -7.29 -5.62
CA SER A 312 -1.50 -8.06 -6.04
C SER A 312 -1.68 -8.10 -7.56
N ASN A 313 -1.07 -7.17 -8.29
CA ASN A 313 -1.24 -6.98 -9.73
C ASN A 313 -2.70 -6.76 -10.15
N ALA A 314 -3.52 -6.15 -9.28
CA ALA A 314 -4.92 -5.79 -9.57
C ALA A 314 -5.09 -4.60 -10.55
N PHE A 315 -3.98 -4.02 -11.04
CA PHE A 315 -3.96 -3.02 -12.11
C PHE A 315 -3.08 -3.50 -13.26
N LEU A 316 -3.58 -3.35 -14.49
CA LEU A 316 -2.86 -3.64 -15.74
C LEU A 316 -2.56 -2.34 -16.50
N LEU A 317 -1.42 -2.27 -17.18
CA LEU A 317 -1.18 -1.21 -18.16
C LEU A 317 -1.98 -1.53 -19.43
N THR A 318 -3.10 -0.84 -19.64
CA THR A 318 -3.94 -1.03 -20.84
C THR A 318 -3.40 -0.23 -22.03
N ALA A 319 -2.82 0.96 -21.83
CA ALA A 319 -2.20 1.71 -22.92
C ALA A 319 -0.96 2.52 -22.52
N LEU A 320 -0.12 2.81 -23.54
CA LEU A 320 0.85 3.89 -23.56
C LEU A 320 0.33 4.95 -24.54
N LEU A 321 -0.18 6.04 -23.98
CA LEU A 321 -0.81 7.12 -24.75
C LEU A 321 0.26 7.95 -25.49
N PRO A 322 -0.03 8.47 -26.70
CA PRO A 322 0.96 9.20 -27.48
C PRO A 322 1.45 10.47 -26.78
N ILE A 323 2.78 10.65 -26.72
CA ILE A 323 3.39 11.95 -26.38
C ILE A 323 4.04 12.50 -27.66
N VAL A 324 3.44 13.55 -28.21
CA VAL A 324 3.93 14.22 -29.44
C VAL A 324 4.09 15.71 -29.24
N GLU A 325 4.98 16.30 -30.04
CA GLU A 325 5.12 17.75 -30.16
C GLU A 325 4.41 18.21 -31.45
N PHE A 326 3.33 18.97 -31.29
CA PHE A 326 2.58 19.58 -32.39
C PHE A 326 3.34 20.77 -33.01
N ILE A 327 3.41 20.80 -34.34
CA ILE A 327 4.04 21.86 -35.11
C ILE A 327 2.97 22.94 -35.38
N HIS A 328 2.75 23.81 -34.40
CA HIS A 328 1.77 24.90 -34.50
C HIS A 328 2.35 26.24 -33.98
N PRO A 329 2.14 27.38 -34.66
CA PRO A 329 2.77 28.66 -34.29
C PRO A 329 2.34 29.22 -32.93
N VAL A 330 1.13 28.90 -32.47
CA VAL A 330 0.60 29.35 -31.16
C VAL A 330 0.83 28.26 -30.09
N LYS A 331 1.63 28.54 -29.06
CA LYS A 331 1.99 27.58 -27.99
C LYS A 331 0.77 27.01 -27.25
N ARG A 332 -0.24 27.83 -26.92
CA ARG A 332 -1.48 27.35 -26.25
C ARG A 332 -2.24 26.29 -27.07
N MET A 333 -2.19 26.38 -28.40
CA MET A 333 -2.79 25.39 -29.29
C MET A 333 -2.01 24.08 -29.30
N GLN A 334 -0.68 24.10 -29.09
CA GLN A 334 0.10 22.86 -28.97
C GLN A 334 -0.32 22.06 -27.73
N THR A 335 -0.50 22.74 -26.58
CA THR A 335 -1.04 22.14 -25.36
C THR A 335 -2.41 21.53 -25.63
N LEU A 336 -3.35 22.34 -26.14
CA LEU A 336 -4.71 21.88 -26.43
C LEU A 336 -4.80 20.73 -27.44
N LEU A 337 -3.93 20.69 -28.46
CA LEU A 337 -3.85 19.57 -29.39
C LEU A 337 -3.28 18.31 -28.72
N THR A 338 -2.37 18.45 -27.76
CA THR A 338 -1.88 17.34 -26.92
C THR A 338 -3.01 16.77 -26.06
N ASP A 339 -3.79 17.65 -25.45
CA ASP A 339 -4.88 17.26 -24.56
C ASP A 339 -6.07 16.66 -25.36
N ARG A 340 -6.36 17.16 -26.58
CA ARG A 340 -7.30 16.51 -27.51
C ARG A 340 -6.83 15.11 -27.91
N LEU A 341 -5.57 14.97 -28.32
CA LEU A 341 -5.00 13.66 -28.69
C LEU A 341 -5.04 12.67 -27.51
N TYR A 342 -4.92 13.15 -26.28
CA TYR A 342 -5.15 12.35 -25.08
C TYR A 342 -6.59 11.81 -25.04
N HIS A 343 -7.61 12.67 -25.10
CA HIS A 343 -9.02 12.25 -25.08
C HIS A 343 -9.39 11.35 -26.27
N ASP A 344 -8.93 11.66 -27.48
CA ASP A 344 -9.12 10.83 -28.69
C ASP A 344 -8.48 9.42 -28.51
N SER A 345 -7.32 9.35 -27.87
CA SER A 345 -6.63 8.09 -27.60
C SER A 345 -7.35 7.27 -26.53
N VAL A 346 -7.75 7.88 -25.40
CA VAL A 346 -8.49 7.20 -24.34
C VAL A 346 -9.85 6.73 -24.86
N ALA A 347 -10.60 7.58 -25.58
CA ALA A 347 -11.89 7.22 -26.18
C ALA A 347 -11.80 6.00 -27.08
N PHE A 348 -10.76 5.93 -27.95
CA PHE A 348 -10.52 4.75 -28.79
C PHE A 348 -10.17 3.49 -27.97
N VAL A 349 -9.40 3.62 -26.89
CA VAL A 349 -9.02 2.48 -26.04
C VAL A 349 -10.21 1.92 -25.25
N VAL A 350 -11.11 2.78 -24.75
CA VAL A 350 -12.22 2.37 -23.88
C VAL A 350 -13.53 2.07 -24.61
N GLU A 351 -13.60 2.27 -25.93
CA GLU A 351 -14.79 1.96 -26.74
C GLU A 351 -15.36 0.54 -26.51
N PRO A 352 -14.55 -0.54 -26.38
CA PRO A 352 -15.08 -1.86 -26.04
C PRO A 352 -15.83 -1.90 -24.69
N LEU A 353 -15.39 -1.13 -23.69
CA LEU A 353 -16.08 -1.01 -22.40
C LEU A 353 -17.38 -0.22 -22.49
N LYS A 354 -17.44 0.82 -23.34
CA LYS A 354 -18.70 1.56 -23.58
C LYS A 354 -19.76 0.67 -24.21
N ILE A 355 -19.35 -0.17 -25.18
CA ILE A 355 -20.24 -1.15 -25.81
C ILE A 355 -20.74 -2.15 -24.75
N ALA A 356 -19.85 -2.72 -23.94
CA ALA A 356 -20.22 -3.63 -22.85
C ALA A 356 -21.04 -2.95 -21.73
N ALA A 357 -20.88 -1.66 -21.47
CA ALA A 357 -21.71 -0.88 -20.55
C ALA A 357 -23.15 -0.65 -21.06
N ARG A 358 -23.36 -0.63 -22.38
CA ARG A 358 -24.66 -0.39 -23.02
C ARG A 358 -25.45 -1.66 -23.29
N ILE A 359 -24.79 -2.72 -23.80
CA ILE A 359 -25.47 -3.96 -24.23
C ILE A 359 -25.08 -5.22 -23.44
N GLY A 360 -24.17 -5.09 -22.48
CA GLY A 360 -23.65 -6.22 -21.70
C GLY A 360 -22.74 -7.16 -22.50
N ILE A 361 -22.01 -8.03 -21.79
CA ILE A 361 -21.10 -9.02 -22.35
C ILE A 361 -21.02 -10.26 -21.44
N MET A 362 -20.90 -11.46 -22.02
CA MET A 362 -20.67 -12.67 -21.23
C MET A 362 -19.19 -12.80 -20.86
N LEU A 363 -18.88 -12.86 -19.56
CA LEU A 363 -17.52 -13.07 -19.03
C LEU A 363 -17.47 -14.26 -18.06
N SER A 364 -16.33 -14.94 -18.00
CA SER A 364 -16.11 -16.08 -17.10
C SER A 364 -15.61 -15.60 -15.73
N ASP A 365 -16.27 -16.00 -14.64
CA ASP A 365 -15.74 -15.81 -13.29
C ASP A 365 -14.59 -16.81 -12.98
N PRO A 366 -13.87 -16.69 -11.84
CA PRO A 366 -12.75 -17.58 -11.52
C PRO A 366 -13.15 -19.06 -11.30
N ALA A 367 -14.44 -19.37 -11.19
CA ALA A 367 -14.97 -20.73 -11.11
C ALA A 367 -15.46 -21.27 -12.48
N GLY A 368 -15.37 -20.48 -13.55
CA GLY A 368 -15.81 -20.84 -14.90
C GLY A 368 -17.31 -20.70 -15.13
N ASN A 369 -18.03 -19.99 -14.27
CA ASN A 369 -19.43 -19.65 -14.56
C ASN A 369 -19.46 -18.45 -15.51
N SER A 370 -20.29 -18.51 -16.55
CA SER A 370 -20.53 -17.33 -17.40
C SER A 370 -21.52 -16.39 -16.71
N GLN A 371 -21.10 -15.14 -16.53
CA GLN A 371 -21.83 -14.04 -15.94
C GLN A 371 -22.17 -13.02 -17.04
N TYR A 372 -23.37 -12.46 -17.03
CA TYR A 372 -23.78 -11.41 -17.99
C TYR A 372 -23.42 -10.04 -17.41
N CYS A 373 -22.29 -9.50 -17.83
CA CYS A 373 -21.61 -8.38 -17.19
C CYS A 373 -21.81 -7.05 -17.92
N PHE A 374 -21.91 -5.96 -17.16
CA PHE A 374 -21.96 -4.58 -17.67
C PHE A 374 -20.82 -3.77 -17.04
N THR A 375 -20.13 -2.94 -17.83
CA THR A 375 -18.84 -2.32 -17.45
C THR A 375 -18.85 -0.79 -17.38
N PRO A 376 -19.53 -0.18 -16.40
CA PRO A 376 -19.50 1.27 -16.19
C PRO A 376 -18.11 1.74 -15.71
N LEU A 377 -17.82 3.03 -15.88
CA LEU A 377 -16.64 3.66 -15.28
C LEU A 377 -16.92 3.95 -13.80
N ALA A 378 -16.27 3.21 -12.90
CA ALA A 378 -16.44 3.35 -11.46
C ALA A 378 -15.54 4.45 -10.85
N SER A 379 -14.35 4.66 -11.41
CA SER A 379 -13.46 5.76 -11.00
C SER A 379 -12.47 6.12 -12.11
N CYS A 380 -12.16 7.42 -12.25
CA CYS A 380 -11.18 7.90 -13.21
C CYS A 380 -10.40 9.14 -12.75
N ILE A 381 -9.09 9.19 -13.04
CA ILE A 381 -8.20 10.31 -12.71
C ILE A 381 -7.73 11.00 -14.01
N THR A 382 -8.44 12.03 -14.51
CA THR A 382 -8.13 12.74 -15.79
C THR A 382 -8.62 14.22 -15.85
N ASP A 383 -8.14 15.02 -16.82
CA ASP A 383 -8.37 16.49 -16.96
C ASP A 383 -8.81 16.92 -18.41
N PRO A 384 -9.90 17.72 -18.64
CA PRO A 384 -10.45 18.01 -20.01
C PRO A 384 -10.64 19.48 -20.60
N ASN A 385 -9.73 19.95 -21.49
CA ASN A 385 -9.58 21.14 -22.46
C ASN A 385 -10.48 21.53 -23.73
N ASP A 386 -10.92 22.81 -24.00
CA ASP A 386 -11.33 23.43 -25.34
C ASP A 386 -12.14 24.78 -25.26
N LEU A 387 -12.40 25.65 -26.27
CA LEU A 387 -11.64 26.03 -27.48
C LEU A 387 -11.85 27.51 -27.96
N GLN A 388 -13.06 28.13 -28.00
CA GLN A 388 -13.20 29.54 -28.46
C GLN A 388 -14.39 30.43 -27.98
N ALA A 389 -15.61 30.34 -28.54
CA ALA A 389 -16.73 31.17 -28.05
C ALA A 389 -17.14 30.75 -26.62
N TYR A 390 -17.19 29.43 -26.43
CA TYR A 390 -17.23 28.75 -25.13
C TYR A 390 -16.09 29.22 -24.21
N PHE A 391 -14.85 29.37 -24.69
CA PHE A 391 -13.71 29.86 -23.87
C PHE A 391 -13.95 31.21 -23.17
N LYS A 392 -14.74 32.12 -23.75
CA LYS A 392 -15.01 33.42 -23.11
C LYS A 392 -15.97 33.29 -21.91
N ALA A 393 -16.76 32.21 -21.87
CA ALA A 393 -17.51 31.77 -20.69
C ALA A 393 -16.64 30.88 -19.78
N CYS A 394 -16.04 29.80 -20.29
CA CYS A 394 -15.20 28.88 -19.51
C CYS A 394 -14.06 29.55 -18.75
N ALA A 395 -13.39 30.56 -19.32
CA ALA A 395 -12.32 31.28 -18.63
C ALA A 395 -12.84 32.14 -17.46
N LYS A 396 -14.11 32.55 -17.47
CA LYS A 396 -14.79 33.19 -16.33
C LYS A 396 -15.02 32.18 -15.21
N ASP A 397 -15.37 30.95 -15.58
CA ASP A 397 -15.78 29.86 -14.68
C ASP A 397 -14.63 28.87 -14.38
N ARG A 398 -13.39 29.19 -14.80
CA ARG A 398 -12.14 28.42 -14.63
C ARG A 398 -12.12 27.03 -15.27
N LEU A 399 -12.97 26.79 -16.27
CA LEU A 399 -13.01 25.54 -17.02
C LEU A 399 -11.92 25.49 -18.11
N ASN A 400 -11.34 24.31 -18.21
CA ASN A 400 -10.41 23.81 -19.24
C ASN A 400 -11.10 23.68 -20.61
N GLY A 401 -12.25 23.00 -20.68
CA GLY A 401 -13.34 23.21 -21.65
C GLY A 401 -13.59 22.18 -22.77
N VAL A 402 -13.26 20.88 -22.62
CA VAL A 402 -13.51 19.86 -23.67
C VAL A 402 -14.97 19.88 -24.14
N GLN A 403 -15.16 19.91 -25.45
CA GLN A 403 -16.48 19.77 -26.08
C GLN A 403 -17.00 18.32 -26.09
N LYS A 404 -16.11 17.31 -26.16
CA LYS A 404 -16.44 15.88 -26.20
C LYS A 404 -15.45 15.07 -25.35
N PRO A 405 -15.67 14.97 -24.02
CA PRO A 405 -14.77 14.18 -23.17
C PRO A 405 -14.98 12.69 -23.44
N PHE A 406 -13.97 11.86 -23.18
CA PHE A 406 -14.06 10.43 -23.55
C PHE A 406 -15.21 9.67 -22.86
N TRP A 407 -15.80 10.25 -21.79
CA TRP A 407 -16.91 9.71 -21.02
C TRP A 407 -18.30 10.24 -21.41
N ASP A 408 -18.41 11.20 -22.33
CA ASP A 408 -19.68 11.87 -22.74
C ASP A 408 -20.79 10.87 -23.15
N ASP A 409 -20.38 9.77 -23.78
CA ASP A 409 -21.20 8.67 -24.29
C ASP A 409 -20.93 7.34 -23.55
N TRP A 410 -20.23 7.36 -22.42
CA TRP A 410 -20.04 6.17 -21.59
C TRP A 410 -21.23 6.02 -20.64
N GLU A 411 -22.16 5.14 -21.01
CA GLU A 411 -23.42 4.94 -20.29
C GLU A 411 -23.20 4.70 -18.78
N ARG A 412 -24.03 5.35 -17.95
CA ARG A 412 -23.97 5.39 -16.47
C ARG A 412 -22.70 6.01 -15.86
N SER A 413 -21.87 6.68 -16.66
CA SER A 413 -20.64 7.33 -16.18
C SER A 413 -20.83 8.84 -16.00
N ASP A 414 -21.55 9.26 -14.95
CA ASP A 414 -21.63 10.68 -14.57
C ASP A 414 -20.33 11.11 -13.87
N PRO A 415 -19.65 12.20 -14.30
CA PRO A 415 -18.46 12.73 -13.64
C PRO A 415 -18.61 12.98 -12.13
N THR A 416 -19.80 13.32 -11.64
CA THR A 416 -20.03 13.50 -10.19
C THR A 416 -19.86 12.21 -9.39
N ASN A 417 -20.06 11.06 -10.04
CA ASN A 417 -19.99 9.73 -9.42
C ASN A 417 -18.62 9.06 -9.56
N PHE A 418 -17.90 9.30 -10.67
CA PHE A 418 -16.60 8.65 -10.94
C PHE A 418 -15.35 9.54 -10.72
N LEU A 419 -15.47 10.88 -10.66
CA LEU A 419 -14.35 11.76 -10.28
C LEU A 419 -14.18 11.79 -8.75
N THR A 420 -13.88 10.62 -8.20
CA THR A 420 -13.77 10.38 -6.76
C THR A 420 -12.62 11.17 -6.11
N PRO A 421 -12.77 11.66 -4.87
CA PRO A 421 -11.66 12.31 -4.15
C PRO A 421 -10.49 11.35 -3.90
N GLU A 422 -9.29 11.76 -4.32
CA GLU A 422 -8.07 10.95 -4.32
C GLU A 422 -7.07 11.47 -3.27
N PRO A 423 -6.81 10.72 -2.18
CA PRO A 423 -6.01 11.19 -1.05
C PRO A 423 -4.61 11.74 -1.39
N LEU A 424 -3.90 11.08 -2.32
CA LEU A 424 -2.49 11.35 -2.58
C LEU A 424 -2.29 12.72 -3.24
N HIS A 425 -3.02 12.99 -4.33
CA HIS A 425 -2.92 14.24 -5.06
C HIS A 425 -3.71 15.37 -4.41
N HIS A 426 -4.85 15.07 -3.79
CA HIS A 426 -5.75 16.10 -3.27
C HIS A 426 -5.32 16.64 -1.90
N TRP A 427 -4.80 15.82 -0.98
CA TRP A 427 -4.39 16.33 0.34
C TRP A 427 -2.97 15.98 0.79
N HIS A 428 -2.43 14.79 0.53
CA HIS A 428 -1.02 14.54 0.90
C HIS A 428 -0.05 15.46 0.16
N ARG A 429 -0.31 15.71 -1.13
CA ARG A 429 0.47 16.66 -1.94
C ARG A 429 0.12 18.12 -1.63
N GLU A 430 -1.13 18.42 -1.24
CA GLU A 430 -1.55 19.76 -0.79
C GLU A 430 -0.78 20.17 0.47
N PHE A 431 -0.69 19.29 1.47
CA PHE A 431 0.10 19.49 2.68
C PHE A 431 1.55 19.93 2.37
N TYR A 432 2.19 19.33 1.37
CA TYR A 432 3.56 19.67 0.98
C TYR A 432 3.66 20.94 0.11
N ASP A 433 2.67 21.18 -0.75
CA ASP A 433 2.58 22.39 -1.57
C ASP A 433 2.23 23.63 -0.72
N HIS A 434 1.54 23.45 0.41
CA HIS A 434 0.85 24.49 1.16
C HIS A 434 1.03 24.42 2.69
N ASP A 435 0.43 23.46 3.41
CA ASP A 435 0.44 23.40 4.90
C ASP A 435 1.84 23.57 5.49
N ILE A 436 2.81 22.78 5.02
CA ILE A 436 4.18 22.80 5.54
C ILE A 436 4.84 24.16 5.29
N ARG A 437 4.48 24.86 4.22
CA ARG A 437 4.98 26.21 3.92
C ARG A 437 4.37 27.26 4.85
N TRP A 438 3.09 27.11 5.20
CA TRP A 438 2.46 27.96 6.22
C TRP A 438 3.12 27.73 7.59
N CYS A 439 3.41 26.48 7.95
CA CYS A 439 4.16 26.15 9.17
C CYS A 439 5.56 26.76 9.17
N MET A 440 6.34 26.60 8.09
CA MET A 440 7.67 27.20 7.94
C MET A 440 7.64 28.74 8.07
N ASN A 441 6.66 29.40 7.44
CA ASN A 441 6.53 30.86 7.52
C ASN A 441 6.02 31.35 8.90
N ALA A 442 5.17 30.58 9.58
CA ALA A 442 4.59 30.94 10.87
C ALA A 442 5.55 30.69 12.06
N VAL A 443 6.43 29.70 11.95
CA VAL A 443 7.45 29.35 12.98
C VAL A 443 8.80 30.00 12.69
N GLY A 444 9.14 30.16 11.41
CA GLY A 444 10.47 30.55 10.94
C GLY A 444 11.37 29.34 10.67
N ASN A 445 12.05 29.36 9.53
CA ASN A 445 12.87 28.27 9.00
C ASN A 445 13.89 27.70 10.02
N ALA A 446 14.61 28.56 10.75
CA ALA A 446 15.64 28.11 11.69
C ALA A 446 15.05 27.32 12.87
N GLU A 447 13.91 27.77 13.41
CA GLU A 447 13.27 27.13 14.57
C GLU A 447 12.57 25.82 14.17
N ILE A 448 11.89 25.78 13.02
CA ILE A 448 11.24 24.56 12.54
C ILE A 448 12.27 23.49 12.17
N ASP A 449 13.37 23.85 11.52
CA ASP A 449 14.48 22.93 11.23
C ASP A 449 15.13 22.40 12.51
N PHE A 450 15.37 23.28 13.49
CA PHE A 450 15.95 22.89 14.77
C PHE A 450 15.04 21.89 15.50
N ARG A 451 13.73 22.15 15.60
CA ARG A 451 12.74 21.23 16.20
C ARG A 451 12.71 19.86 15.53
N PHE A 452 12.77 19.80 14.20
CA PHE A 452 12.86 18.53 13.47
C PHE A 452 14.18 17.78 13.74
N SER A 453 15.30 18.50 13.90
CA SER A 453 16.63 17.91 14.15
C SER A 453 16.79 17.30 15.55
N ILE A 454 16.08 17.81 16.56
CA ILE A 454 16.20 17.37 17.97
C ILE A 454 15.22 16.26 18.36
N MET A 455 14.39 15.78 17.43
CA MET A 455 13.50 14.63 17.66
C MET A 455 14.30 13.34 17.86
N GLN A 456 13.92 12.52 18.86
CA GLN A 456 14.52 11.19 19.05
C GLN A 456 14.31 10.34 17.77
N PRO A 457 15.37 9.74 17.19
CA PRO A 457 15.25 8.86 16.03
C PRO A 457 14.50 7.57 16.39
N ILE A 458 13.58 7.17 15.53
CA ILE A 458 12.69 6.01 15.72
C ILE A 458 12.99 4.97 14.64
N THR A 459 12.99 3.70 15.05
CA THR A 459 13.33 2.59 14.17
C THR A 459 12.28 2.46 13.06
N GLY A 460 12.69 2.61 11.80
CA GLY A 460 11.80 2.54 10.63
C GLY A 460 11.22 3.88 10.17
N GLN A 461 11.42 4.97 10.91
CA GLN A 461 10.99 6.34 10.54
C GLN A 461 12.17 7.18 10.04
N ARG A 462 11.92 8.16 9.18
CA ARG A 462 12.97 9.12 8.77
C ARG A 462 13.25 10.12 9.90
N HIS A 463 14.53 10.29 10.22
CA HIS A 463 15.00 11.38 11.07
C HIS A 463 15.51 12.55 10.21
N PHE A 464 15.28 13.78 10.68
CA PHE A 464 15.52 15.03 9.94
C PHE A 464 16.67 15.83 10.57
N ALA A 465 17.87 15.25 10.64
CA ALA A 465 19.02 15.82 11.34
C ALA A 465 19.45 17.23 10.86
N LYS A 466 19.17 17.57 9.60
CA LYS A 466 19.40 18.89 8.99
C LYS A 466 18.14 19.76 8.90
N GLY A 467 17.07 19.37 9.58
CA GLY A 467 15.74 19.96 9.38
C GLY A 467 15.09 19.52 8.06
N ILE A 468 14.21 20.38 7.55
CA ILE A 468 13.30 20.13 6.44
C ILE A 468 13.42 21.16 5.30
N THR A 469 13.95 22.36 5.56
CA THR A 469 14.02 23.43 4.54
C THR A 469 15.00 23.13 3.41
N THR A 470 16.01 22.29 3.64
CA THR A 470 17.01 21.89 2.65
C THR A 470 16.54 20.80 1.69
N LEU A 471 15.30 20.30 1.82
CA LEU A 471 14.77 19.19 1.03
C LEU A 471 14.40 19.62 -0.40
N LYS A 472 15.36 19.50 -1.34
CA LYS A 472 15.19 19.85 -2.77
C LYS A 472 14.10 19.01 -3.47
N GLN A 473 14.03 17.71 -3.18
CA GLN A 473 13.02 16.77 -3.69
C GLN A 473 12.57 15.84 -2.56
N VAL A 474 11.27 15.59 -2.48
CA VAL A 474 10.64 14.89 -1.36
C VAL A 474 9.78 13.75 -1.89
N THR A 475 10.13 12.52 -1.53
CA THR A 475 9.34 11.33 -1.90
C THR A 475 8.07 11.24 -1.05
N ARG A 476 7.05 10.52 -1.54
CA ARG A 476 5.77 10.32 -0.82
C ARG A 476 5.95 9.86 0.63
N ARG A 477 6.90 8.96 0.89
CA ARG A 477 7.23 8.52 2.26
C ARG A 477 7.64 9.69 3.14
N VAL A 478 8.52 10.56 2.65
CA VAL A 478 8.98 11.74 3.40
C VAL A 478 7.86 12.74 3.64
N GLN A 479 6.92 12.91 2.71
CA GLN A 479 5.72 13.76 2.94
C GLN A 479 4.86 13.23 4.08
N ARG A 480 4.66 11.91 4.18
CA ARG A 480 3.96 11.28 5.32
C ARG A 480 4.76 11.38 6.62
N ASP A 481 6.06 11.11 6.57
CA ASP A 481 6.92 11.25 7.75
C ASP A 481 6.87 12.68 8.32
N LEU A 482 6.82 13.73 7.47
CA LEU A 482 6.62 15.12 7.90
C LEU A 482 5.24 15.35 8.55
N GLN A 483 4.18 14.78 7.98
CA GLN A 483 2.82 14.84 8.51
C GLN A 483 2.72 14.25 9.93
N HIS A 484 3.51 13.22 10.25
CA HIS A 484 3.49 12.60 11.58
C HIS A 484 3.94 13.54 12.70
N TYR A 485 4.85 14.49 12.44
CA TYR A 485 5.44 15.35 13.49
C TYR A 485 4.84 16.76 13.56
N ILE A 486 4.20 17.22 12.48
CA ILE A 486 4.00 18.65 12.23
C ILE A 486 3.27 19.41 13.36
N ILE A 487 2.21 18.82 13.93
CA ILE A 487 1.41 19.48 14.98
C ILE A 487 2.20 19.66 16.27
N GLY A 488 2.98 18.65 16.68
CA GLY A 488 3.86 18.76 17.84
C GLY A 488 5.04 19.71 17.61
N VAL A 489 5.56 19.77 16.38
CA VAL A 489 6.64 20.70 16.00
C VAL A 489 6.17 22.16 16.05
N ILE A 490 5.01 22.50 15.49
CA ILE A 490 4.53 23.91 15.49
C ILE A 490 3.93 24.36 16.82
N ALA A 491 3.67 23.44 17.75
CA ALA A 491 3.06 23.74 19.05
C ALA A 491 3.90 24.75 19.87
N GLY A 492 3.26 25.81 20.35
CA GLY A 492 3.91 26.90 21.09
C GLY A 492 4.55 27.98 20.21
N ALA A 493 5.30 27.60 19.16
CA ALA A 493 5.94 28.56 18.27
C ALA A 493 4.96 29.28 17.33
N ALA A 494 4.07 28.54 16.66
CA ALA A 494 3.12 29.13 15.73
C ALA A 494 1.92 29.75 16.49
N PRO A 495 1.33 30.86 15.99
CA PRO A 495 0.14 31.45 16.59
C PRO A 495 -0.99 30.43 16.75
N ALA A 496 -1.69 30.42 17.88
CA ALA A 496 -2.68 29.39 18.21
C ALA A 496 -3.76 29.17 17.12
N GLY A 497 -4.18 30.22 16.42
CA GLY A 497 -5.11 30.10 15.29
C GLY A 497 -4.53 29.38 14.06
N VAL A 498 -3.23 29.54 13.79
CA VAL A 498 -2.50 28.78 12.75
C VAL A 498 -2.44 27.30 13.14
N VAL A 499 -2.04 27.00 14.38
CA VAL A 499 -1.99 25.61 14.88
C VAL A 499 -3.36 24.94 14.77
N ARG A 500 -4.43 25.62 15.19
CA ARG A 500 -5.81 25.12 15.06
C ARG A 500 -6.22 24.84 13.62
N ALA A 501 -5.83 25.69 12.68
CA ALA A 501 -6.15 25.52 11.25
C ALA A 501 -5.38 24.33 10.64
N VAL A 502 -4.07 24.23 10.87
CA VAL A 502 -3.26 23.11 10.36
C VAL A 502 -3.68 21.80 11.01
N ARG A 503 -3.94 21.79 12.33
CA ARG A 503 -4.46 20.60 13.03
C ARG A 503 -5.86 20.19 12.53
N ALA A 504 -6.71 21.14 12.13
CA ALA A 504 -8.00 20.81 11.52
C ALA A 504 -7.85 20.08 10.17
N LEU A 505 -6.89 20.49 9.33
CA LEU A 505 -6.55 19.78 8.10
C LEU A 505 -5.92 18.42 8.39
N MET A 506 -5.04 18.32 9.38
CA MET A 506 -4.47 17.03 9.81
C MET A 506 -5.57 16.05 10.29
N ASP A 507 -6.51 16.49 11.13
CA ASP A 507 -7.63 15.64 11.56
C ASP A 507 -8.52 15.23 10.36
N PHE A 508 -8.77 16.15 9.42
CA PHE A 508 -9.45 15.85 8.16
C PHE A 508 -8.69 14.79 7.34
N HIS A 509 -7.37 14.92 7.18
CA HIS A 509 -6.54 13.97 6.45
C HIS A 509 -6.62 12.57 7.04
N TYR A 510 -6.62 12.43 8.38
CA TYR A 510 -6.70 11.11 9.02
C TYR A 510 -8.11 10.52 8.93
N LEU A 511 -9.15 11.28 9.24
CA LEU A 511 -10.54 10.80 9.19
C LEU A 511 -11.00 10.45 7.76
N ALA A 512 -10.66 11.27 6.75
CA ALA A 512 -10.98 11.02 5.35
C ALA A 512 -10.25 9.80 4.76
N GLN A 513 -9.22 9.30 5.46
CA GLN A 513 -8.47 8.10 5.09
C GLN A 513 -8.91 6.83 5.84
N ALA A 514 -9.98 6.88 6.64
CA ALA A 514 -10.51 5.71 7.31
C ALA A 514 -11.06 4.70 6.28
N PRO A 515 -10.71 3.39 6.39
CA PRO A 515 -11.16 2.36 5.45
C PRO A 515 -12.64 2.01 5.59
N ILE A 516 -13.26 2.38 6.71
CA ILE A 516 -14.69 2.21 6.98
C ILE A 516 -15.20 3.52 7.55
N ILE A 517 -16.26 4.08 6.96
CA ILE A 517 -16.86 5.33 7.40
C ILE A 517 -18.37 5.10 7.60
N ASN A 518 -18.90 5.55 8.73
CA ASN A 518 -20.33 5.60 9.05
C ASN A 518 -20.80 7.07 9.08
N ASP A 519 -22.09 7.29 9.31
CA ASP A 519 -22.68 8.64 9.29
C ASP A 519 -22.07 9.60 10.34
N ASP A 520 -21.57 9.10 11.47
CA ASP A 520 -20.87 9.91 12.47
C ASP A 520 -19.43 10.24 12.07
N GLY A 521 -18.73 9.33 11.37
CA GLY A 521 -17.46 9.61 10.70
C GLY A 521 -17.61 10.70 9.63
N CYS A 522 -18.66 10.66 8.81
CA CYS A 522 -19.00 11.73 7.88
C CYS A 522 -19.20 13.08 8.58
N LYS A 523 -19.93 13.12 9.72
CA LYS A 523 -20.08 14.33 10.55
C LYS A 523 -18.74 14.80 11.13
N ALA A 524 -17.86 13.89 11.54
CA ALA A 524 -16.53 14.22 12.06
C ALA A 524 -15.65 14.89 10.98
N ILE A 525 -15.58 14.31 9.78
CA ILE A 525 -14.86 14.88 8.62
C ILE A 525 -15.41 16.28 8.27
N GLN A 526 -16.74 16.45 8.26
CA GLN A 526 -17.34 17.75 7.97
C GLN A 526 -17.03 18.80 9.07
N ARG A 527 -16.98 18.39 10.34
CA ARG A 527 -16.64 19.27 11.48
C ARG A 527 -15.19 19.75 11.40
N THR A 528 -14.23 18.88 11.07
CA THR A 528 -12.81 19.28 10.98
C THR A 528 -12.57 20.24 9.83
N LEU A 529 -13.14 20.00 8.65
CA LEU A 529 -13.06 20.95 7.52
C LEU A 529 -13.73 22.30 7.85
N SER A 530 -14.87 22.27 8.55
CA SER A 530 -15.55 23.48 9.04
C SER A 530 -14.69 24.26 10.06
N GLU A 531 -13.97 23.55 10.91
CA GLU A 531 -13.05 24.15 11.89
C GLU A 531 -11.84 24.79 11.20
N PHE A 532 -11.26 24.12 10.19
CA PHE A 532 -10.23 24.74 9.35
C PHE A 532 -10.76 26.04 8.74
N HIS A 533 -11.96 26.05 8.15
CA HIS A 533 -12.55 27.27 7.58
C HIS A 533 -12.81 28.39 8.60
N ARG A 534 -13.09 28.06 9.87
CA ARG A 534 -13.19 29.03 10.97
C ARG A 534 -11.83 29.67 11.31
N TYR A 535 -10.72 28.92 11.25
CA TYR A 535 -9.41 29.41 11.69
C TYR A 535 -8.45 29.82 10.55
N LYS A 536 -8.71 29.47 9.28
CA LYS A 536 -7.78 29.70 8.17
C LYS A 536 -7.31 31.15 8.03
N GLN A 537 -8.14 32.14 8.36
CA GLN A 537 -7.75 33.55 8.29
C GLN A 537 -6.57 33.89 9.23
N SER A 538 -6.35 33.13 10.31
CA SER A 538 -5.16 33.25 11.16
C SER A 538 -3.84 33.00 10.42
N ILE A 539 -3.86 32.21 9.35
CA ILE A 539 -2.68 31.93 8.51
C ILE A 539 -2.31 33.16 7.66
N ILE A 540 -3.31 33.88 7.16
CA ILE A 540 -3.10 35.16 6.45
C ILE A 540 -2.67 36.24 7.45
N ALA A 541 -3.35 36.34 8.60
CA ALA A 541 -3.02 37.33 9.64
C ALA A 541 -1.62 37.14 10.25
N ALA A 542 -1.08 35.92 10.25
CA ALA A 542 0.29 35.60 10.63
C ALA A 542 1.32 35.86 9.50
N GLY A 543 0.90 36.35 8.33
CA GLY A 543 1.76 36.51 7.14
C GLY A 543 2.21 35.19 6.50
N ALA A 544 1.70 34.04 6.97
CA ALA A 544 2.22 32.72 6.61
C ALA A 544 1.76 32.26 5.20
N ARG A 545 0.64 32.78 4.69
CA ARG A 545 0.12 32.48 3.35
C ARG A 545 0.82 33.35 2.29
N CYS A 546 2.01 32.95 1.84
CA CYS A 546 2.77 33.68 0.82
C CYS A 546 2.64 33.10 -0.60
N GLY A 547 2.88 33.94 -1.62
CA GLY A 547 3.10 33.57 -3.02
C GLY A 547 4.59 33.33 -3.34
N GLU A 548 4.91 33.00 -4.59
CA GLU A 548 6.29 32.71 -5.04
C GLU A 548 7.23 33.91 -4.84
N SER A 549 6.73 35.13 -4.99
CA SER A 549 7.44 36.39 -4.73
C SER A 549 7.53 36.77 -3.23
N GLY A 550 7.13 35.89 -2.31
CA GLY A 550 7.19 36.12 -0.86
C GLY A 550 6.14 37.11 -0.32
N ASN A 551 5.27 37.66 -1.17
CA ASN A 551 4.16 38.52 -0.73
C ASN A 551 3.02 37.69 -0.13
N VAL A 552 2.37 38.23 0.89
CA VAL A 552 1.14 37.64 1.46
C VAL A 552 0.03 37.62 0.41
N LEU A 553 -0.75 36.54 0.40
CA LEU A 553 -1.91 36.34 -0.48
C LEU A 553 -3.19 36.35 0.34
N GLU A 554 -3.99 37.40 0.17
CA GLU A 554 -5.28 37.63 0.85
C GLU A 554 -6.42 36.70 0.36
N HIS A 555 -6.11 35.54 -0.21
CA HIS A 555 -7.11 34.66 -0.82
C HIS A 555 -6.82 33.16 -0.71
N TRP A 556 -7.89 32.38 -0.64
CA TRP A 556 -7.87 30.91 -0.53
C TRP A 556 -8.09 30.19 -1.87
N GLN A 557 -7.57 30.75 -2.97
CA GLN A 557 -7.70 30.18 -4.32
C GLN A 557 -6.77 28.96 -4.51
N ILE A 558 -7.05 27.88 -3.78
CA ILE A 558 -6.32 26.61 -3.80
C ILE A 558 -7.32 25.54 -4.25
N PRO A 559 -7.28 25.06 -5.51
CA PRO A 559 -8.29 24.14 -6.03
C PRO A 559 -8.42 22.84 -5.22
N LYS A 560 -7.30 22.31 -4.73
CA LYS A 560 -7.25 21.11 -3.86
C LYS A 560 -8.04 21.29 -2.56
N LEU A 561 -7.95 22.48 -1.96
CA LEU A 561 -8.64 22.86 -0.72
C LEU A 561 -10.16 22.97 -0.92
N GLU A 562 -10.58 23.49 -2.08
CA GLU A 562 -12.01 23.55 -2.45
C GLU A 562 -12.55 22.13 -2.65
N LEU A 563 -11.77 21.27 -3.32
CA LEU A 563 -12.12 19.88 -3.59
C LEU A 563 -12.25 19.02 -2.31
N MET A 564 -11.66 19.43 -1.18
CA MET A 564 -11.91 18.76 0.11
C MET A 564 -13.39 18.78 0.52
N GLN A 565 -14.17 19.76 0.06
CA GLN A 565 -15.61 19.84 0.35
C GLN A 565 -16.42 18.70 -0.29
N SER A 566 -15.93 18.06 -1.36
CA SER A 566 -16.63 16.93 -2.00
C SER A 566 -16.40 15.58 -1.30
N VAL A 567 -15.47 15.49 -0.35
CA VAL A 567 -15.16 14.22 0.35
C VAL A 567 -16.40 13.64 1.05
N VAL A 568 -17.08 14.41 1.90
CA VAL A 568 -18.27 13.90 2.61
C VAL A 568 -19.44 13.58 1.67
N PRO A 569 -19.80 14.45 0.70
CA PRO A 569 -20.76 14.10 -0.36
C PRO A 569 -20.41 12.84 -1.15
N SER A 570 -19.13 12.56 -1.42
CA SER A 570 -18.74 11.38 -2.21
C SER A 570 -18.81 10.04 -1.47
N ILE A 571 -18.89 10.03 -0.13
CA ILE A 571 -18.86 8.78 0.65
C ILE A 571 -20.13 7.93 0.45
N PRO A 572 -21.36 8.47 0.47
CA PRO A 572 -22.57 7.69 0.16
C PRO A 572 -22.61 7.11 -1.26
N ASP A 573 -21.97 7.79 -2.21
CA ASP A 573 -22.08 7.53 -3.64
C ASP A 573 -20.92 6.69 -4.18
N SER A 574 -19.71 6.90 -3.71
CA SER A 574 -18.48 6.22 -4.16
C SER A 574 -17.65 5.62 -3.02
N GLY A 575 -18.12 5.70 -1.77
CA GLY A 575 -17.49 5.07 -0.60
C GLY A 575 -16.26 5.82 -0.05
N PRO A 576 -15.56 5.27 0.95
CA PRO A 576 -14.40 5.93 1.56
C PRO A 576 -13.31 6.27 0.54
N ALA A 577 -12.82 7.51 0.56
CA ALA A 577 -11.87 8.04 -0.41
C ALA A 577 -10.54 7.26 -0.49
N ILE A 578 -10.11 6.64 0.63
CA ILE A 578 -8.89 5.83 0.68
C ILE A 578 -8.88 4.64 -0.30
N GLN A 579 -10.05 4.12 -0.69
CA GLN A 579 -10.14 3.00 -1.63
C GLN A 579 -9.70 3.38 -3.05
N TRP A 580 -9.69 4.68 -3.37
CA TRP A 580 -9.37 5.26 -4.69
C TRP A 580 -7.94 5.80 -4.80
N THR A 581 -7.09 5.57 -3.78
CA THR A 581 -5.74 6.15 -3.71
C THR A 581 -4.88 5.83 -4.93
N ALA A 582 -4.25 6.87 -5.49
CA ALA A 582 -3.28 6.77 -6.57
C ALA A 582 -1.91 6.23 -6.10
N ASP A 583 -1.74 5.94 -4.80
CA ASP A 583 -0.50 5.38 -4.26
C ASP A 583 -0.08 4.09 -4.97
N THR A 584 -1.06 3.24 -5.26
CA THR A 584 -0.91 1.94 -5.92
C THR A 584 -0.58 2.11 -7.40
N THR A 585 -1.25 3.03 -8.10
CA THR A 585 -1.06 3.26 -9.54
C THR A 585 0.26 3.98 -9.83
N GLU A 586 0.65 4.95 -9.01
CA GLU A 586 2.02 5.50 -9.06
C GLU A 586 3.08 4.44 -8.73
N ARG A 587 2.81 3.48 -7.84
CA ARG A 587 3.76 2.38 -7.59
C ARG A 587 3.84 1.45 -8.81
N ALA A 588 2.71 1.16 -9.44
CA ALA A 588 2.66 0.41 -10.69
C ALA A 588 3.41 1.11 -11.83
N HIS A 589 3.58 2.45 -11.83
CA HIS A 589 4.48 3.12 -12.77
C HIS A 589 5.96 2.70 -12.62
N ILE A 590 6.40 2.26 -11.44
CA ILE A 590 7.75 1.69 -11.29
C ILE A 590 7.79 0.34 -12.02
N ASP A 591 6.98 -0.59 -11.54
CA ASP A 591 7.00 -1.99 -11.94
C ASP A 591 6.56 -2.21 -13.40
N LEU A 592 5.68 -1.36 -13.95
CA LEU A 592 5.10 -1.49 -15.30
C LEU A 592 5.73 -0.56 -16.36
N ILE A 593 6.45 0.49 -15.96
CA ILE A 593 7.07 1.45 -16.89
C ILE A 593 8.57 1.57 -16.66
N LYS A 594 9.01 2.00 -15.46
CA LYS A 594 10.41 2.35 -15.20
C LYS A 594 11.33 1.13 -15.22
N ASP A 595 10.95 0.06 -14.53
CA ASP A 595 11.73 -1.17 -14.46
C ASP A 595 11.85 -1.84 -15.85
N PRO A 596 10.75 -2.06 -16.61
CA PRO A 596 10.81 -2.44 -18.01
C PRO A 596 11.71 -1.52 -18.86
N ALA A 597 11.56 -0.20 -18.76
CA ALA A 597 12.32 0.78 -19.53
C ALA A 597 13.83 0.73 -19.24
N SER A 598 14.22 0.52 -17.98
CA SER A 598 15.63 0.43 -17.55
C SER A 598 16.39 -0.70 -18.27
N SER A 599 15.68 -1.79 -18.62
CA SER A 599 16.24 -2.95 -19.33
C SER A 599 16.35 -2.78 -20.85
N THR A 600 15.85 -1.67 -21.41
CA THR A 600 15.78 -1.42 -22.85
C THR A 600 17.07 -0.84 -23.43
N ASN A 601 17.22 -0.91 -24.76
CA ASN A 601 18.31 -0.21 -25.45
C ASN A 601 18.02 1.28 -25.72
N ASN A 602 16.94 1.83 -25.14
CA ASN A 602 16.51 3.23 -25.25
C ASN A 602 16.14 3.74 -26.67
N ARG A 603 15.82 2.85 -27.62
CA ARG A 603 15.30 3.20 -28.97
C ARG A 603 13.92 2.56 -29.17
N GLU A 604 12.88 3.35 -29.50
CA GLU A 604 11.49 2.85 -29.51
C GLU A 604 11.14 2.11 -28.20
N TYR A 605 11.36 2.80 -27.07
CA TYR A 605 11.30 2.20 -25.74
C TYR A 605 9.90 1.70 -25.38
N GLU A 606 8.85 2.34 -25.91
CA GLU A 606 7.44 1.98 -25.74
C GLU A 606 7.19 0.54 -26.20
N ALA A 607 7.64 0.18 -27.40
CA ALA A 607 7.51 -1.18 -27.94
C ALA A 607 8.36 -2.21 -27.16
N GLN A 608 9.46 -1.79 -26.53
CA GLN A 608 10.27 -2.66 -25.68
C GLN A 608 9.67 -2.86 -24.29
N ILE A 609 8.99 -1.85 -23.73
CA ILE A 609 8.19 -1.96 -22.50
C ILE A 609 7.07 -2.98 -22.73
N CYS A 610 6.27 -2.86 -23.79
CA CYS A 610 5.21 -3.83 -24.13
C CYS A 610 5.75 -5.28 -24.18
N ARG A 611 6.87 -5.52 -24.87
CA ARG A 611 7.52 -6.85 -24.95
C ARG A 611 8.19 -7.32 -23.66
N ALA A 612 8.44 -6.42 -22.70
CA ALA A 612 8.87 -6.81 -21.37
C ALA A 612 7.67 -7.25 -20.53
N LEU A 613 6.56 -6.50 -20.59
CA LEU A 613 5.31 -6.83 -19.92
C LEU A 613 4.71 -8.15 -20.42
N ASP A 614 4.65 -8.39 -21.74
CA ASP A 614 4.20 -9.69 -22.29
C ASP A 614 4.96 -10.87 -21.68
N ARG A 615 6.29 -10.78 -21.61
CA ARG A 615 7.13 -11.86 -21.04
C ARG A 615 6.93 -12.00 -19.53
N LEU A 616 6.79 -10.89 -18.79
CA LEU A 616 6.50 -10.92 -17.36
C LEU A 616 5.13 -11.56 -17.08
N GLU A 617 4.10 -11.21 -17.85
CA GLU A 617 2.75 -11.78 -17.74
C GLU A 617 2.72 -13.27 -18.10
N LYS A 618 3.41 -13.69 -19.17
CA LYS A 618 3.63 -15.11 -19.49
C LYS A 618 4.28 -15.87 -18.34
N CYS A 619 5.35 -15.32 -17.74
CA CYS A 619 6.04 -15.97 -16.61
C CYS A 619 5.13 -16.09 -15.37
N ARG A 620 4.38 -15.02 -15.04
CA ARG A 620 3.42 -14.99 -13.92
C ARG A 620 2.28 -16.00 -14.11
N GLY A 621 1.72 -16.04 -15.31
CA GLY A 621 0.64 -16.98 -15.66
C GLY A 621 1.11 -18.43 -15.60
N PHE A 622 2.33 -18.70 -16.08
CA PHE A 622 2.93 -20.03 -16.01
C PHE A 622 3.19 -20.46 -14.56
N GLU A 623 3.87 -19.62 -13.76
CA GLU A 623 4.16 -19.85 -12.33
C GLU A 623 2.88 -20.18 -11.53
N LEU A 624 1.81 -19.39 -11.72
CA LEU A 624 0.53 -19.60 -11.04
C LEU A 624 -0.07 -20.96 -11.42
N ALA A 625 -0.11 -21.29 -12.71
CA ALA A 625 -0.69 -22.53 -13.20
C ALA A 625 0.13 -23.78 -12.80
N THR A 626 1.46 -23.69 -12.76
CA THR A 626 2.31 -24.79 -12.29
C THR A 626 2.10 -25.02 -10.79
N ARG A 627 2.01 -23.97 -9.97
CA ARG A 627 1.74 -24.10 -8.53
C ARG A 627 0.36 -24.67 -8.22
N ILE A 628 -0.68 -24.26 -8.96
CA ILE A 628 -2.03 -24.85 -8.85
C ILE A 628 -1.95 -26.36 -9.09
N ARG A 629 -1.21 -26.80 -10.12
CA ARG A 629 -1.06 -28.23 -10.45
C ARG A 629 -0.19 -29.01 -9.46
N GLU A 630 0.84 -28.42 -8.88
CA GLU A 630 1.60 -29.04 -7.79
C GLU A 630 0.69 -29.30 -6.59
N TRP A 631 -0.14 -28.31 -6.22
CA TRP A 631 -1.13 -28.42 -5.15
C TRP A 631 -2.19 -29.50 -5.43
N GLU A 632 -2.79 -29.50 -6.64
CA GLU A 632 -3.75 -30.53 -7.08
C GLU A 632 -3.16 -31.95 -7.07
N ARG A 633 -1.85 -32.08 -7.32
CA ARG A 633 -1.11 -33.36 -7.28
C ARG A 633 -0.69 -33.77 -5.87
N GLY A 634 -1.06 -33.02 -4.83
CA GLY A 634 -0.69 -33.30 -3.44
C GLY A 634 0.79 -33.08 -3.13
N MET A 635 1.52 -32.36 -3.99
CA MET A 635 2.90 -31.98 -3.73
C MET A 635 2.90 -30.76 -2.81
N ALA A 636 3.21 -30.98 -1.53
CA ALA A 636 3.32 -29.90 -0.56
C ALA A 636 4.38 -28.88 -1.05
N PRO A 637 4.11 -27.57 -0.95
CA PRO A 637 5.12 -26.57 -1.29
C PRO A 637 6.32 -26.77 -0.38
N THR A 638 7.49 -27.04 -0.96
CA THR A 638 8.76 -26.97 -0.24
C THR A 638 8.91 -25.54 0.24
N ALA A 639 8.72 -25.30 1.54
CA ALA A 639 9.01 -24.03 2.15
C ALA A 639 10.43 -23.63 1.74
N ALA A 640 10.56 -22.47 1.06
CA ALA A 640 11.85 -21.83 0.95
C ALA A 640 12.37 -21.67 2.39
N ALA A 641 13.59 -22.14 2.65
CA ALA A 641 14.13 -22.12 4.00
C ALA A 641 14.08 -20.68 4.53
N ASP A 642 13.42 -20.45 5.67
CA ASP A 642 13.33 -19.14 6.34
C ASP A 642 14.76 -18.58 6.46
N GLY A 643 15.12 -17.68 5.55
CA GLY A 643 16.39 -16.99 5.59
C GLY A 643 16.42 -16.14 6.84
N ASP A 644 17.42 -16.35 7.70
CA ASP A 644 17.61 -15.58 8.93
C ASP A 644 17.63 -14.09 8.59
N GLY A 645 16.52 -13.41 8.92
CA GLY A 645 16.21 -12.03 8.60
C GLY A 645 17.02 -11.06 9.44
N SER A 646 18.34 -11.13 9.30
CA SER A 646 19.32 -10.16 9.82
C SER A 646 19.23 -8.84 9.05
N ASP A 647 18.08 -8.19 9.18
CA ASP A 647 17.82 -6.82 8.70
C ASP A 647 18.45 -5.78 9.66
N ASP A 648 19.69 -6.04 10.12
CA ASP A 648 20.50 -5.09 10.90
C ASP A 648 21.32 -4.19 9.94
N LYS A 649 20.61 -3.43 9.10
CA LYS A 649 21.16 -2.20 8.51
C LYS A 649 20.86 -1.02 9.43
N ILE A 650 21.72 -0.82 10.42
CA ILE A 650 21.79 0.43 11.17
C ILE A 650 22.32 1.51 10.21
N VAL A 651 21.40 2.25 9.58
CA VAL A 651 21.75 3.38 8.71
C VAL A 651 22.12 4.57 9.59
N TYR A 652 23.41 4.65 9.95
CA TYR A 652 24.02 5.93 10.26
C TYR A 652 24.19 6.70 8.95
N ASN A 653 23.19 7.50 8.59
CA ASN A 653 23.36 8.54 7.57
C ASN A 653 24.25 9.65 8.15
N THR A 654 25.56 9.44 8.12
CA THR A 654 26.52 10.54 8.21
C THR A 654 26.45 11.30 6.89
N ASP A 655 26.31 12.61 6.99
CA ASP A 655 26.23 13.49 5.82
C ASP A 655 27.48 13.39 4.95
N SER A 656 27.28 12.90 3.72
CA SER A 656 28.18 13.09 2.58
C SER A 656 27.35 13.49 1.35
N GLU A 657 28.01 14.09 0.37
CA GLU A 657 27.42 15.08 -0.53
C GLU A 657 26.61 14.48 -1.70
N ASP A 658 25.98 15.39 -2.48
CA ASP A 658 25.15 15.11 -3.66
C ASP A 658 25.76 14.02 -4.58
N ASP A 659 25.16 12.82 -4.61
CA ASP A 659 25.40 11.81 -5.64
C ASP A 659 24.06 11.21 -6.10
N ASP A 660 23.56 11.70 -7.23
CA ASP A 660 22.25 11.36 -7.83
C ASP A 660 22.29 9.98 -8.53
N ALA A 661 22.56 8.93 -7.75
CA ALA A 661 22.58 7.54 -8.17
C ALA A 661 21.41 6.76 -7.58
N ASP A 662 20.24 6.82 -8.24
CA ASP A 662 19.12 5.90 -8.03
C ASP A 662 19.54 4.48 -8.48
N SER A 663 20.25 3.77 -7.60
CA SER A 663 20.85 2.47 -7.90
C SER A 663 20.70 1.47 -6.76
N GLY A 664 19.67 0.64 -6.87
CA GLY A 664 19.63 -0.70 -6.28
C GLY A 664 19.01 -0.82 -4.88
N LEU A 665 17.70 -1.05 -4.85
CA LEU A 665 17.09 -1.91 -3.83
C LEU A 665 16.55 -3.19 -4.50
N PRO A 666 16.45 -4.30 -3.75
CA PRO A 666 16.69 -5.63 -4.30
C PRO A 666 15.54 -6.16 -5.15
N LEU A 667 15.93 -7.10 -5.99
CA LEU A 667 15.07 -7.77 -6.95
C LEU A 667 14.80 -9.19 -6.46
N ASP A 668 13.61 -9.42 -5.92
CA ASP A 668 13.08 -10.76 -5.66
C ASP A 668 11.75 -10.94 -6.39
N GLY A 669 11.73 -11.91 -7.30
CA GLY A 669 10.60 -12.21 -8.15
C GLY A 669 9.60 -13.14 -7.47
N LEU A 670 8.31 -12.79 -7.57
CA LEU A 670 7.15 -13.67 -7.38
C LEU A 670 7.18 -14.59 -6.15
N THR A 671 6.60 -14.05 -5.07
CA THR A 671 6.33 -14.67 -3.75
C THR A 671 7.47 -14.72 -2.76
N ASP A 672 8.36 -13.73 -2.78
CA ASP A 672 8.73 -13.04 -1.54
C ASP A 672 8.67 -11.52 -1.73
N ASN A 673 7.46 -10.97 -1.57
CA ASN A 673 7.36 -9.78 -0.73
C ASN A 673 8.08 -10.10 0.57
N GLN A 674 8.65 -9.11 1.29
CA GLN A 674 8.89 -9.30 2.74
C GLN A 674 7.58 -9.80 3.35
N GLN A 675 7.50 -11.10 3.63
CA GLN A 675 6.30 -11.73 4.11
C GLN A 675 6.10 -11.12 5.50
N ILE A 676 5.10 -10.24 5.65
CA ILE A 676 4.87 -9.51 6.90
C ILE A 676 4.73 -10.58 7.96
N SER A 677 5.79 -10.78 8.75
CA SER A 677 5.94 -11.97 9.57
C SER A 677 4.80 -11.96 10.56
N ASN A 678 3.85 -12.86 10.36
CA ASN A 678 2.61 -12.85 11.10
C ASN A 678 2.86 -13.53 12.44
N TYR A 679 3.27 -12.74 13.44
CA TYR A 679 3.61 -13.22 14.78
C TYR A 679 2.38 -13.82 15.48
N PHE A 680 1.16 -13.42 15.12
CA PHE A 680 -0.08 -14.08 15.58
C PHE A 680 -0.20 -15.52 15.09
N LEU A 681 0.25 -15.82 13.86
CA LEU A 681 0.29 -17.19 13.32
C LEU A 681 1.52 -17.95 13.81
N LYS A 682 2.71 -17.33 13.81
CA LYS A 682 3.95 -17.97 14.32
C LYS A 682 3.83 -18.39 15.79
N ALA A 683 3.10 -17.62 16.62
CA ALA A 683 2.81 -17.98 18.02
C ALA A 683 1.84 -19.18 18.19
N ARG A 684 1.13 -19.61 17.13
CA ARG A 684 0.17 -20.73 17.17
C ARG A 684 0.74 -22.04 16.64
N GLN A 685 1.89 -22.00 15.95
CA GLN A 685 2.47 -23.21 15.37
C GLN A 685 3.18 -24.05 16.45
N PRO A 686 2.84 -25.33 16.61
CA PRO A 686 3.55 -26.21 17.55
C PRO A 686 4.97 -26.44 17.03
N GLY A 687 5.97 -25.97 17.79
CA GLY A 687 7.37 -26.10 17.42
C GLY A 687 7.83 -27.57 17.45
N GLY A 688 8.37 -28.08 16.34
CA GLY A 688 8.89 -29.44 16.20
C GLY A 688 10.19 -29.74 16.95
N GLY A 689 10.39 -29.14 18.13
CA GLY A 689 11.62 -29.23 18.93
C GLY A 689 11.36 -28.91 20.41
N GLN A 690 12.44 -28.83 21.20
CA GLN A 690 12.32 -28.57 22.64
C GLN A 690 11.81 -27.14 22.90
N GLU A 691 10.56 -27.01 23.38
CA GLU A 691 9.92 -25.72 23.66
C GLU A 691 10.78 -24.81 24.54
N LEU A 692 11.16 -23.65 24.01
CA LEU A 692 11.77 -22.59 24.81
C LEU A 692 10.73 -21.98 25.75
N ARG A 693 11.04 -21.98 27.04
CA ARG A 693 10.21 -21.38 28.09
C ARG A 693 10.94 -20.17 28.69
N PRO A 694 10.40 -18.94 28.63
CA PRO A 694 9.20 -18.53 27.88
C PRO A 694 9.41 -18.54 26.36
N PRO A 695 8.33 -18.69 25.57
CA PRO A 695 8.38 -18.66 24.11
C PRO A 695 8.87 -17.28 23.62
N ARG A 696 9.63 -17.29 22.51
CA ARG A 696 10.18 -16.06 21.90
C ARG A 696 9.16 -15.32 21.03
N THR A 697 8.09 -16.00 20.65
CA THR A 697 6.96 -15.47 19.88
C THR A 697 5.69 -15.81 20.66
N PHE A 698 4.90 -14.81 21.03
CA PHE A 698 3.67 -15.01 21.80
C PHE A 698 2.66 -13.90 21.53
N VAL A 699 1.41 -14.08 21.96
CA VAL A 699 0.34 -13.09 21.81
C VAL A 699 -0.23 -12.80 23.20
N ASN A 700 -0.54 -11.53 23.47
CA ASN A 700 -1.45 -11.15 24.55
C ASN A 700 -2.52 -10.19 24.01
N GLY A 701 -3.79 -10.57 24.12
CA GLY A 701 -4.91 -9.82 23.58
C GLY A 701 -4.71 -9.45 22.09
N PRO A 702 -4.73 -8.16 21.71
CA PRO A 702 -4.58 -7.71 20.32
C PRO A 702 -3.14 -7.53 19.86
N THR A 703 -2.13 -7.88 20.69
CA THR A 703 -0.72 -7.60 20.41
C THR A 703 0.09 -8.90 20.37
N ALA A 704 0.82 -9.11 19.28
CA ALA A 704 1.81 -10.18 19.16
C ALA A 704 3.22 -9.64 19.42
N PHE A 705 4.07 -10.48 19.99
CA PHE A 705 5.43 -10.14 20.41
C PHE A 705 6.42 -11.09 19.76
N GLN A 706 7.60 -10.57 19.40
CA GLN A 706 8.76 -11.35 18.97
C GLN A 706 10.02 -10.79 19.62
N LEU A 707 10.78 -11.65 20.30
CA LEU A 707 12.11 -11.33 20.82
C LEU A 707 13.18 -12.10 20.04
N ASN A 708 14.41 -11.59 20.06
CA ASN A 708 15.57 -12.32 19.59
C ASN A 708 15.74 -13.61 20.43
N PHE A 709 16.21 -14.68 19.78
CA PHE A 709 16.45 -15.97 20.44
C PHE A 709 17.37 -15.80 21.65
N ASP A 710 18.56 -15.23 21.38
CA ASP A 710 19.54 -14.88 22.39
C ASP A 710 19.33 -13.48 22.97
N PRO A 711 19.54 -13.29 24.29
CA PRO A 711 19.61 -11.98 24.90
C PRO A 711 20.86 -11.21 24.44
N ALA A 712 20.76 -9.87 24.42
CA ALA A 712 21.90 -8.99 24.19
C ALA A 712 22.95 -9.10 25.32
N ILE A 713 22.53 -9.45 26.54
CA ILE A 713 23.41 -9.80 27.66
C ILE A 713 22.95 -11.13 28.27
N GLY A 714 23.76 -12.17 28.06
CA GLY A 714 23.46 -13.56 28.45
C GLY A 714 23.20 -13.79 29.94
N SER A 715 23.91 -13.06 30.80
CA SER A 715 23.71 -13.10 32.25
C SER A 715 24.45 -11.95 32.95
N ALA A 716 23.75 -11.08 33.68
CA ALA A 716 24.33 -10.01 34.51
C ALA A 716 23.76 -10.06 35.95
N LYS A 717 24.46 -9.50 36.94
CA LYS A 717 23.90 -9.37 38.30
C LYS A 717 22.89 -8.22 38.35
N ILE A 718 21.91 -8.30 39.26
CA ILE A 718 20.90 -7.24 39.41
C ILE A 718 21.54 -5.87 39.66
N ASP A 719 22.55 -5.80 40.52
CA ASP A 719 23.18 -4.54 40.92
C ASP A 719 24.00 -3.92 39.77
N ASP A 720 24.75 -4.75 39.00
CA ASP A 720 25.45 -4.32 37.78
C ASP A 720 24.47 -3.71 36.74
N VAL A 721 23.25 -4.26 36.64
CA VAL A 721 22.19 -3.79 35.73
C VAL A 721 21.54 -2.50 36.25
N ALA A 722 21.31 -2.41 37.56
CA ALA A 722 20.83 -1.21 38.20
C ALA A 722 21.76 -0.02 37.94
N GLU A 723 23.08 -0.23 38.03
CA GLU A 723 24.09 0.78 37.68
C GLU A 723 24.07 1.09 36.17
N THR A 724 24.15 0.07 35.30
CA THR A 724 24.24 0.23 33.84
C THR A 724 23.04 0.97 33.21
N TYR A 725 21.83 0.80 33.73
CA TYR A 725 20.60 1.42 33.21
C TYR A 725 20.14 2.66 34.00
N GLY A 726 20.84 3.00 35.10
CA GLY A 726 20.48 4.11 35.99
C GLY A 726 19.18 3.86 36.77
N LEU A 727 19.00 2.63 37.28
CA LEU A 727 17.79 2.15 37.95
C LEU A 727 18.11 1.72 39.41
N PRO A 728 18.47 2.64 40.31
CA PRO A 728 18.98 2.31 41.65
C PRO A 728 17.99 1.54 42.53
N ASP A 729 16.69 1.60 42.24
CA ASP A 729 15.62 0.93 42.97
C ASP A 729 15.11 -0.35 42.29
N LEU A 730 15.76 -0.82 41.22
CA LEU A 730 15.43 -2.06 40.49
C LEU A 730 15.24 -3.26 41.43
N ARG A 731 16.10 -3.40 42.43
CA ARG A 731 16.04 -4.51 43.41
C ARG A 731 14.78 -4.47 44.28
N ALA A 732 14.38 -3.28 44.73
CA ALA A 732 13.14 -3.09 45.48
C ALA A 732 11.90 -3.31 44.59
N ALA A 733 11.91 -2.77 43.36
CA ALA A 733 10.84 -2.97 42.39
C ALA A 733 10.63 -4.46 42.02
N LEU A 734 11.71 -5.25 41.96
CA LEU A 734 11.65 -6.71 41.80
C LEU A 734 11.04 -7.42 43.02
N GLY A 735 11.29 -6.93 44.23
CA GLY A 735 10.62 -7.42 45.44
C GLY A 735 9.12 -7.15 45.41
N ASP A 736 8.74 -5.93 45.04
CA ASP A 736 7.33 -5.53 44.92
C ASP A 736 6.61 -6.30 43.81
N TYR A 737 7.26 -6.50 42.66
CA TYR A 737 6.76 -7.36 41.60
C TYR A 737 6.46 -8.78 42.08
N LEU A 738 7.40 -9.43 42.79
CA LEU A 738 7.19 -10.77 43.33
C LEU A 738 6.07 -10.85 44.37
N ALA A 739 5.82 -9.76 45.12
CA ALA A 739 4.73 -9.69 46.08
C ALA A 739 3.36 -9.61 45.37
N HIS A 740 3.19 -8.69 44.41
CA HIS A 740 1.94 -8.54 43.64
C HIS A 740 1.63 -9.80 42.82
N ALA A 741 2.65 -10.38 42.18
CA ALA A 741 2.53 -11.59 41.38
C ALA A 741 2.11 -12.82 42.21
N ARG A 742 2.52 -12.91 43.49
CA ARG A 742 2.02 -13.93 44.44
C ARG A 742 0.59 -13.69 44.89
N ALA A 743 0.14 -12.43 44.90
CA ALA A 743 -1.21 -12.05 45.28
C ALA A 743 -2.22 -12.14 44.10
N GLY A 744 -1.76 -12.44 42.89
CA GLY A 744 -2.62 -12.50 41.69
C GLY A 744 -3.21 -11.15 41.28
N GLN A 745 -2.55 -10.04 41.65
CA GLN A 745 -3.02 -8.70 41.36
C GLN A 745 -2.51 -8.22 39.99
N THR A 746 -3.37 -7.54 39.22
CA THR A 746 -2.96 -6.82 38.00
C THR A 746 -1.89 -5.80 38.36
N PHE A 747 -0.79 -5.77 37.59
CA PHE A 747 0.33 -4.87 37.88
C PHE A 747 -0.01 -3.46 37.41
N THR A 748 0.01 -2.51 38.35
CA THR A 748 -0.12 -1.07 38.13
C THR A 748 1.27 -0.42 38.12
N VAL A 749 1.39 0.78 37.54
CA VAL A 749 2.61 1.60 37.61
C VAL A 749 2.34 2.76 38.57
N GLU A 750 2.66 2.57 39.85
CA GLU A 750 2.37 3.47 40.97
C GLU A 750 3.62 4.15 41.54
N GLY A 751 4.81 3.58 41.33
CA GLY A 751 6.08 4.08 41.87
C GLY A 751 6.30 3.87 43.37
N GLN A 752 5.29 3.36 44.08
CA GLN A 752 5.35 3.09 45.51
C GLN A 752 6.26 1.89 45.79
N ARG A 753 7.40 2.15 46.44
CA ARG A 753 8.29 1.08 46.92
C ARG A 753 7.81 0.58 48.27
N ARG A 754 7.30 -0.65 48.33
CA ARG A 754 6.91 -1.32 49.59
C ARG A 754 8.06 -2.19 50.11
N SER A 755 8.84 -2.77 49.20
CA SER A 755 10.06 -3.52 49.47
C SER A 755 11.24 -2.59 49.71
N ARG A 756 12.17 -3.02 50.58
CA ARG A 756 13.44 -2.31 50.81
C ARG A 756 14.45 -2.61 49.70
N GLN A 757 15.47 -1.77 49.57
CA GLN A 757 16.56 -1.99 48.61
C GLN A 757 17.37 -3.27 48.90
N ASP A 758 17.51 -3.64 50.19
CA ASP A 758 18.20 -4.84 50.66
C ASP A 758 17.32 -6.11 50.66
N VAL A 759 16.18 -6.08 49.97
CA VAL A 759 15.26 -7.24 49.90
C VAL A 759 15.96 -8.49 49.36
N ALA A 760 15.79 -9.60 50.07
CA ALA A 760 16.27 -10.91 49.66
C ALA A 760 15.44 -11.43 48.48
N LEU A 761 16.04 -11.48 47.30
CA LEU A 761 15.42 -12.03 46.08
C LEU A 761 15.85 -13.49 45.88
N PRO A 762 14.97 -14.36 45.34
CA PRO A 762 15.27 -15.78 45.09
C PRO A 762 16.17 -16.01 43.84
N PHE A 763 16.84 -14.97 43.37
CA PHE A 763 17.74 -14.94 42.21
C PHE A 763 18.69 -13.74 42.34
N GLU A 764 19.88 -13.86 41.76
CA GLU A 764 20.88 -12.78 41.74
C GLU A 764 21.18 -12.26 40.33
N ARG A 765 20.68 -12.95 39.30
CA ARG A 765 21.08 -12.74 37.90
C ARG A 765 19.87 -12.65 36.96
N MET A 766 20.06 -11.93 35.86
CA MET A 766 19.07 -11.77 34.80
C MET A 766 19.71 -11.80 33.41
N GLN A 767 18.90 -12.11 32.41
CA GLN A 767 19.22 -12.02 30.99
C GLN A 767 18.52 -10.80 30.40
N ILE A 768 19.15 -10.09 29.46
CA ILE A 768 18.67 -8.76 29.04
C ILE A 768 18.55 -8.67 27.53
N TRP A 769 17.41 -8.16 27.06
CA TRP A 769 17.14 -7.79 25.68
C TRP A 769 17.15 -6.26 25.57
N GLN A 770 17.65 -5.74 24.45
CA GLN A 770 17.65 -4.29 24.18
C GLN A 770 16.70 -3.90 23.03
N LYS A 771 16.11 -4.90 22.37
CA LYS A 771 15.10 -4.77 21.32
C LYS A 771 14.01 -5.82 21.58
N ALA A 772 12.75 -5.46 21.35
CA ALA A 772 11.65 -6.39 21.16
C ALA A 772 10.80 -5.90 19.98
N ARG A 773 10.16 -6.80 19.23
CA ARG A 773 9.21 -6.44 18.18
C ARG A 773 7.79 -6.67 18.69
N ILE A 774 6.91 -5.72 18.43
CA ILE A 774 5.47 -5.85 18.63
C ILE A 774 4.76 -5.80 17.28
N GLN A 775 3.62 -6.45 17.17
CA GLN A 775 2.79 -6.44 15.99
C GLN A 775 1.32 -6.34 16.39
N GLN A 776 0.61 -5.43 15.75
CA GLN A 776 -0.79 -5.13 16.00
C GLN A 776 -1.62 -5.47 14.75
N LYS A 777 -2.92 -5.23 14.84
CA LYS A 777 -3.87 -5.39 13.75
C LYS A 777 -4.56 -4.07 13.43
N LEU A 778 -5.14 -3.96 12.25
CA LEU A 778 -5.88 -2.77 11.82
C LEU A 778 -7.05 -2.49 12.78
N TYR A 779 -7.23 -1.23 13.17
CA TYR A 779 -8.27 -0.78 14.10
C TYR A 779 -9.68 -1.13 13.59
N HIS A 780 -9.92 -0.91 12.30
CA HIS A 780 -11.22 -1.16 11.66
C HIS A 780 -11.42 -2.61 11.18
N ASP A 781 -10.37 -3.44 11.12
CA ASP A 781 -10.44 -4.85 10.75
C ASP A 781 -9.41 -5.71 11.49
N GLY A 782 -9.86 -6.33 12.60
CA GLY A 782 -9.07 -7.24 13.42
C GLY A 782 -8.62 -8.55 12.75
N ASN A 783 -8.82 -8.72 11.44
CA ASN A 783 -8.23 -9.79 10.63
C ASN A 783 -6.95 -9.34 9.89
N VAL A 784 -6.78 -8.04 9.64
CA VAL A 784 -5.63 -7.50 8.90
C VAL A 784 -4.47 -7.24 9.87
N VAL A 785 -3.35 -7.93 9.65
CA VAL A 785 -2.13 -7.80 10.47
C VAL A 785 -1.22 -6.72 9.90
N LEU A 786 -0.69 -5.86 10.77
CA LEU A 786 0.18 -4.74 10.41
C LEU A 786 1.66 -5.14 10.34
N PRO A 787 2.54 -4.34 9.72
CA PRO A 787 3.99 -4.49 9.85
C PRO A 787 4.42 -4.43 11.32
N PRO A 788 5.39 -5.26 11.76
CA PRO A 788 5.88 -5.23 13.13
C PRO A 788 6.71 -3.97 13.41
N GLN A 789 6.50 -3.35 14.57
CA GLN A 789 7.28 -2.23 15.09
C GLN A 789 8.35 -2.72 16.06
N THR A 790 9.52 -2.07 16.11
CA THR A 790 10.61 -2.43 17.04
C THR A 790 10.67 -1.45 18.21
N LEU A 791 10.45 -1.97 19.41
CA LEU A 791 10.68 -1.29 20.69
C LEU A 791 12.16 -1.39 21.09
N VAL A 792 12.73 -0.29 21.58
CA VAL A 792 14.14 -0.17 21.95
C VAL A 792 14.30 0.22 23.43
N ALA A 793 15.21 -0.47 24.11
CA ALA A 793 15.65 -0.16 25.47
C ALA A 793 17.18 -0.32 25.57
N HIS A 794 17.93 0.69 25.13
CA HIS A 794 19.39 0.71 25.20
C HIS A 794 19.90 1.56 26.37
N PRO A 795 20.82 1.04 27.19
CA PRO A 795 21.50 1.81 28.24
C PRO A 795 22.43 2.86 27.65
N ALA A 796 23.00 3.70 28.52
CA ALA A 796 23.98 4.71 28.13
C ALA A 796 25.17 4.11 27.35
N LYS A 797 25.51 4.72 26.21
CA LYS A 797 26.64 4.36 25.34
C LYS A 797 27.24 5.64 24.75
N ARG A 798 28.39 5.52 24.07
CA ARG A 798 29.14 6.66 23.48
C ARG A 798 28.26 7.63 22.67
N ASP A 799 27.40 7.11 21.81
CA ASP A 799 26.56 7.92 20.91
C ASP A 799 25.19 8.28 21.53
N TRP A 800 24.88 7.67 22.67
CA TRP A 800 23.61 7.79 23.41
C TRP A 800 23.91 7.93 24.91
N PRO A 801 24.45 9.08 25.37
CA PRO A 801 24.97 9.22 26.74
C PRO A 801 23.90 9.07 27.83
N HIS A 802 22.62 9.28 27.49
CA HIS A 802 21.48 9.10 28.40
C HIS A 802 20.72 7.79 28.14
N GLY A 803 21.22 6.93 27.25
CA GLY A 803 20.51 5.77 26.69
C GLY A 803 19.52 6.16 25.58
N ARG A 804 18.87 5.15 25.00
CA ARG A 804 17.79 5.31 24.01
C ARG A 804 16.64 4.40 24.41
N TYR A 805 15.52 5.02 24.77
CA TYR A 805 14.35 4.33 25.32
C TYR A 805 13.11 4.79 24.57
N ASP A 806 12.35 3.84 24.05
CA ASP A 806 11.07 4.13 23.41
C ASP A 806 9.96 4.22 24.47
N SER A 807 8.87 4.91 24.12
CA SER A 807 7.67 4.95 24.95
C SER A 807 6.62 3.96 24.45
N VAL A 808 5.80 3.46 25.38
CA VAL A 808 4.84 2.38 25.19
C VAL A 808 3.54 2.66 25.93
N VAL A 809 2.44 2.10 25.43
CA VAL A 809 1.17 2.02 26.14
C VAL A 809 1.13 0.72 26.94
N VAL A 810 0.84 0.80 28.24
CA VAL A 810 0.73 -0.35 29.16
C VAL A 810 -0.71 -0.46 29.65
N ASN A 811 -1.30 -1.66 29.57
CA ASN A 811 -2.57 -1.94 30.23
C ASN A 811 -2.35 -2.23 31.72
N VAL A 812 -3.10 -1.53 32.56
CA VAL A 812 -3.10 -1.68 34.03
C VAL A 812 -4.47 -2.12 34.58
N ASP A 813 -5.44 -2.41 33.71
CA ASP A 813 -6.76 -2.93 34.07
C ASP A 813 -7.29 -3.89 32.99
N ASP A 814 -7.21 -5.20 33.28
CA ASP A 814 -7.53 -6.27 32.32
C ASP A 814 -9.00 -6.29 31.86
N ARG A 815 -9.88 -5.49 32.49
CA ARG A 815 -11.29 -5.31 32.08
C ARG A 815 -11.44 -4.49 30.80
N PHE A 816 -10.40 -3.78 30.38
CA PHE A 816 -10.41 -2.93 29.20
C PHE A 816 -9.41 -3.44 28.16
N THR A 817 -9.72 -3.22 26.88
CA THR A 817 -8.90 -3.67 25.76
C THR A 817 -8.44 -2.49 24.91
N TRP A 818 -7.13 -2.40 24.68
CA TRP A 818 -6.56 -1.61 23.59
C TRP A 818 -6.99 -2.24 22.25
N PRO A 819 -7.20 -1.47 21.15
CA PRO A 819 -7.23 -0.01 21.08
C PRO A 819 -8.59 0.60 21.49
N ASN A 820 -9.66 -0.20 21.58
CA ASN A 820 -11.06 0.27 21.67
C ASN A 820 -11.38 1.15 22.90
N SER A 821 -10.63 0.99 24.00
CA SER A 821 -10.82 1.79 25.22
C SER A 821 -9.95 3.06 25.28
N GLY A 822 -9.10 3.30 24.26
CA GLY A 822 -8.15 4.40 24.24
C GLY A 822 -7.31 4.48 25.51
N LEU A 823 -7.07 5.70 26.02
CA LEU A 823 -6.34 5.93 27.27
C LEU A 823 -7.18 5.84 28.55
N LYS A 824 -8.48 5.48 28.49
CA LYS A 824 -9.40 5.56 29.66
C LYS A 824 -8.85 4.85 30.92
N VAL A 825 -8.10 3.76 30.75
CA VAL A 825 -7.35 3.07 31.83
C VAL A 825 -5.92 2.66 31.44
N HIS A 826 -5.43 3.06 30.26
CA HIS A 826 -4.07 2.72 29.83
C HIS A 826 -3.10 3.82 30.28
N THR A 827 -1.89 3.43 30.69
CA THR A 827 -0.83 4.38 31.06
C THR A 827 0.26 4.43 29.98
N VAL A 828 0.88 5.59 29.80
CA VAL A 828 2.02 5.76 28.90
C VAL A 828 3.30 5.70 29.73
N CYS A 829 4.24 4.85 29.32
CA CYS A 829 5.51 4.66 30.02
C CYS A 829 6.72 4.68 29.08
N GLU A 830 7.88 5.08 29.58
CA GLU A 830 9.19 4.92 28.93
C GLU A 830 9.77 3.55 29.27
N LEU A 831 10.08 2.74 28.27
CA LEU A 831 10.59 1.38 28.42
C LEU A 831 12.09 1.38 28.72
N ARG A 832 12.48 1.15 29.99
CA ARG A 832 13.86 1.26 30.47
C ARG A 832 14.67 -0.02 30.34
N LEU A 833 14.06 -1.18 30.52
CA LEU A 833 14.74 -2.47 30.53
C LEU A 833 13.79 -3.56 30.03
N ILE A 834 14.27 -4.50 29.21
CA ILE A 834 13.56 -5.73 28.83
C ILE A 834 14.41 -6.90 29.29
N PHE A 835 13.87 -7.78 30.13
CA PHE A 835 14.68 -8.79 30.81
C PHE A 835 13.91 -10.07 31.15
N ARG A 836 14.69 -11.10 31.52
CA ARG A 836 14.20 -12.34 32.11
C ARG A 836 15.03 -12.66 33.35
N LEU A 837 14.35 -13.00 34.43
CA LEU A 837 14.99 -13.46 35.67
C LEU A 837 15.61 -14.85 35.47
N THR A 838 16.89 -15.01 35.83
CA THR A 838 17.59 -16.30 35.74
C THR A 838 17.25 -17.14 36.97
N PRO A 839 16.61 -18.32 36.83
CA PRO A 839 16.34 -19.18 37.97
C PRO A 839 17.63 -19.80 38.53
N PRO A 840 17.65 -20.20 39.82
CA PRO A 840 18.72 -21.03 40.35
C PRO A 840 18.91 -22.32 39.54
N PRO A 841 20.12 -22.90 39.49
CA PRO A 841 20.37 -24.17 38.80
C PRO A 841 19.39 -25.25 39.24
N ASN A 842 18.88 -26.02 38.28
CA ASN A 842 17.92 -27.11 38.48
C ASN A 842 16.56 -26.70 39.10
N GLN A 843 16.16 -25.43 39.01
CA GLN A 843 14.84 -24.97 39.42
C GLN A 843 14.06 -24.32 38.27
N THR A 844 12.74 -24.54 38.23
CA THR A 844 11.80 -23.94 37.27
C THR A 844 10.67 -23.20 38.01
N PRO A 845 10.99 -22.15 38.79
CA PRO A 845 10.00 -21.42 39.57
C PRO A 845 9.00 -20.69 38.66
N TRP A 846 7.75 -20.53 39.13
CA TRP A 846 6.64 -19.98 38.35
C TRP A 846 6.97 -18.62 37.68
N TRP A 847 7.73 -17.76 38.35
CA TRP A 847 8.13 -16.44 37.85
C TRP A 847 9.16 -16.47 36.70
N SER A 848 9.79 -17.63 36.44
CA SER A 848 10.85 -17.76 35.43
C SER A 848 10.34 -17.93 33.99
N ASN A 849 9.03 -18.13 33.81
CA ASN A 849 8.40 -18.41 32.51
C ASN A 849 7.72 -17.17 31.87
N GLN A 850 8.36 -16.01 31.97
CA GLN A 850 7.86 -14.77 31.38
C GLN A 850 8.99 -13.80 31.07
N PHE A 851 8.71 -12.83 30.19
CA PHE A 851 9.53 -11.65 30.01
C PHE A 851 8.98 -10.50 30.84
N LEU A 852 9.87 -9.77 31.49
CA LEU A 852 9.56 -8.61 32.31
C LEU A 852 10.16 -7.35 31.69
N THR A 853 9.59 -6.22 32.06
CA THR A 853 10.12 -4.90 31.70
C THR A 853 10.18 -4.02 32.93
N TYR A 854 11.13 -3.09 32.97
CA TYR A 854 11.11 -1.96 33.90
C TYR A 854 10.69 -0.73 33.10
N VAL A 855 9.68 0.01 33.57
CA VAL A 855 9.10 1.13 32.82
C VAL A 855 8.93 2.36 33.71
N HIS A 856 9.36 3.55 33.26
CA HIS A 856 9.08 4.83 33.95
C HIS A 856 7.74 5.39 33.50
N ARG A 857 6.92 5.91 34.43
CA ARG A 857 5.58 6.41 34.12
C ARG A 857 5.60 7.84 33.56
N PHE A 858 4.65 8.12 32.66
CA PHE A 858 4.19 9.48 32.38
C PHE A 858 2.77 9.68 32.92
N ASP A 859 2.56 10.80 33.61
CA ASP A 859 1.25 11.23 34.09
C ASP A 859 0.57 12.10 33.03
N VAL A 860 -0.71 11.85 32.76
CA VAL A 860 -1.56 12.77 32.00
C VAL A 860 -1.78 14.02 32.84
N VAL A 861 -1.42 15.19 32.31
CA VAL A 861 -1.56 16.47 33.01
C VAL A 861 -3.00 16.97 32.84
N PRO A 862 -3.82 17.06 33.91
CA PRO A 862 -5.20 17.50 33.76
C PRO A 862 -5.27 18.93 33.20
N HIS A 863 -6.03 19.09 32.12
CA HIS A 863 -6.42 20.38 31.58
C HIS A 863 -7.93 20.53 31.72
N SER A 864 -8.40 21.70 32.13
CA SER A 864 -9.80 21.93 32.53
C SER A 864 -10.81 21.43 31.50
N ALA A 865 -11.82 20.70 31.97
CA ALA A 865 -12.94 20.11 31.23
C ALA A 865 -12.64 19.03 30.17
N ASN A 866 -11.39 18.88 29.70
CA ASN A 866 -11.03 18.00 28.56
C ASN A 866 -9.97 16.92 28.92
N ASP A 867 -10.03 16.31 30.10
CA ASP A 867 -9.26 15.10 30.50
C ASP A 867 -7.75 15.08 30.17
N GLY A 868 -7.10 16.26 30.15
CA GLY A 868 -5.67 16.40 29.88
C GLY A 868 -5.26 16.56 28.41
N VAL A 869 -6.23 16.74 27.51
CA VAL A 869 -6.00 17.09 26.10
C VAL A 869 -5.76 18.60 25.95
N ASP A 870 -4.75 18.98 25.18
CA ASP A 870 -4.49 20.38 24.85
C ASP A 870 -5.56 20.96 23.90
N PRO A 871 -6.18 22.11 24.20
CA PRO A 871 -7.32 22.61 23.43
C PRO A 871 -6.91 23.27 22.10
N ILE A 872 -5.61 23.40 21.77
CA ILE A 872 -5.09 24.01 20.54
C ILE A 872 -4.57 22.92 19.58
N THR A 873 -3.79 21.97 20.10
CA THR A 873 -3.18 20.87 19.32
C THR A 873 -4.00 19.58 19.33
N HIS A 874 -4.97 19.44 20.25
CA HIS A 874 -5.69 18.19 20.53
C HIS A 874 -4.79 17.00 20.93
N LEU A 875 -3.55 17.26 21.34
CA LEU A 875 -2.63 16.23 21.84
C LEU A 875 -2.72 16.11 23.37
N THR A 876 -2.72 14.88 23.89
CA THR A 876 -2.69 14.62 25.33
C THR A 876 -1.37 15.11 25.93
N LYS A 877 -1.45 15.93 26.98
CA LYS A 877 -0.26 16.42 27.69
C LYS A 877 0.21 15.38 28.70
N LEU A 878 1.46 14.98 28.55
CA LEU A 878 2.16 14.05 29.44
C LEU A 878 3.23 14.80 30.24
N LYS A 879 3.45 14.38 31.48
CA LYS A 879 4.57 14.82 32.31
C LYS A 879 5.30 13.59 32.86
N ARG A 880 6.63 13.60 32.86
CA ARG A 880 7.41 12.50 33.45
C ARG A 880 7.11 12.40 34.94
N ALA A 881 6.67 11.22 35.38
CA ALA A 881 6.36 10.98 36.79
C ALA A 881 7.64 10.99 37.62
N ALA A 882 7.66 11.77 38.70
CA ALA A 882 8.83 12.00 39.53
C ALA A 882 8.49 11.93 41.01
N ARG A 883 9.43 11.44 41.82
CA ARG A 883 9.34 11.43 43.28
C ARG A 883 9.48 12.85 43.82
N ALA A 884 9.14 13.04 45.11
CA ALA A 884 9.35 14.32 45.79
C ALA A 884 10.81 14.83 45.76
N ALA A 885 11.79 13.92 45.57
CA ALA A 885 13.21 14.25 45.41
C ALA A 885 13.60 14.68 43.98
N GLY A 886 12.70 14.57 43.00
CA GLY A 886 12.94 14.89 41.58
C GLY A 886 13.27 13.67 40.70
N ASP A 887 13.68 12.54 41.29
CA ASP A 887 14.00 11.32 40.55
C ASP A 887 12.76 10.74 39.83
N ALA A 888 12.93 10.33 38.58
CA ALA A 888 11.91 9.54 37.88
C ALA A 888 11.65 8.21 38.61
N PHE A 889 10.40 7.75 38.59
CA PHE A 889 10.06 6.43 39.11
C PHE A 889 9.37 5.56 38.05
N GLY A 890 9.41 4.27 38.30
CA GLY A 890 8.79 3.26 37.46
C GLY A 890 8.34 2.06 38.26
N ASP A 891 7.94 0.99 37.58
CA ASP A 891 7.71 -0.33 38.18
C ASP A 891 8.14 -1.44 37.22
N VAL A 892 8.19 -2.67 37.74
CA VAL A 892 8.41 -3.87 36.93
C VAL A 892 7.05 -4.43 36.52
N VAL A 893 6.81 -4.51 35.21
CA VAL A 893 5.57 -5.04 34.61
C VAL A 893 5.90 -6.15 33.60
N PRO A 894 5.05 -7.19 33.47
CA PRO A 894 5.19 -8.18 32.40
C PRO A 894 5.23 -7.53 31.01
N LEU A 895 6.11 -8.02 30.13
CA LEU A 895 6.19 -7.55 28.73
C LEU A 895 4.84 -7.68 28.01
N SER A 896 4.03 -8.68 28.38
CA SER A 896 2.68 -8.90 27.85
C SER A 896 1.68 -7.79 28.15
N GLN A 897 1.91 -6.93 29.16
CA GLN A 897 1.03 -5.77 29.43
C GLN A 897 1.27 -4.60 28.46
N ILE A 898 2.33 -4.60 27.65
CA ILE A 898 2.57 -3.56 26.63
C ILE A 898 1.64 -3.79 25.44
N CYS A 899 0.75 -2.82 25.16
CA CYS A 899 -0.26 -2.92 24.10
C CYS A 899 0.18 -2.26 22.78
N SER A 900 1.02 -1.23 22.85
CA SER A 900 1.38 -0.42 21.68
C SER A 900 2.67 0.34 21.91
N PHE A 901 3.35 0.73 20.83
CA PHE A 901 4.29 1.85 20.85
C PHE A 901 3.51 3.15 21.14
N ALA A 902 4.14 4.09 21.83
CA ALA A 902 3.59 5.42 22.11
C ALA A 902 4.60 6.48 21.66
N HIS A 903 4.25 7.28 20.66
CA HIS A 903 5.11 8.37 20.23
C HIS A 903 4.91 9.62 21.09
N ILE A 904 6.00 10.14 21.67
CA ILE A 904 5.97 11.36 22.46
C ILE A 904 6.87 12.44 21.83
N ILE A 905 6.40 13.69 21.87
CA ILE A 905 7.10 14.87 21.36
C ILE A 905 7.38 15.81 22.54
N PRO A 906 8.62 16.26 22.78
CA PRO A 906 8.92 17.26 23.80
C PRO A 906 8.07 18.53 23.65
N GLN A 907 7.60 19.09 24.77
CA GLN A 907 6.90 20.38 24.73
C GLN A 907 7.92 21.53 24.64
N PHE A 908 8.20 21.99 23.41
CA PHE A 908 9.22 23.01 23.15
C PHE A 908 8.87 24.43 23.63
N GLY A 909 7.57 24.79 23.71
CA GLY A 909 7.15 26.17 23.99
C GLY A 909 7.33 27.09 22.78
N ASP A 910 7.55 28.38 23.01
CA ASP A 910 7.73 29.40 21.96
C ASP A 910 9.01 29.15 21.15
N THR A 911 10.11 28.79 21.83
CA THR A 911 11.40 28.42 21.22
C THR A 911 11.97 27.18 21.91
N ALA A 912 12.43 26.19 21.15
CA ALA A 912 13.07 25.00 21.70
C ALA A 912 14.40 25.33 22.40
N ASP A 913 14.75 24.56 23.44
CA ASP A 913 16.02 24.75 24.15
C ASP A 913 17.19 24.41 23.23
N VAL A 914 18.05 25.40 22.95
CA VAL A 914 19.22 25.28 22.05
C VAL A 914 20.26 24.22 22.48
N ARG A 915 20.15 23.69 23.71
CA ARG A 915 20.97 22.58 24.22
C ARG A 915 20.40 21.21 23.89
N PHE A 916 19.18 21.15 23.35
CA PHE A 916 18.58 19.90 22.92
C PHE A 916 19.29 19.35 21.68
N THR A 917 19.41 18.03 21.69
CA THR A 917 19.96 17.19 20.62
C THR A 917 19.06 15.96 20.50
N PRO A 918 19.08 15.23 19.36
CA PRO A 918 18.32 13.99 19.22
C PRO A 918 18.66 12.92 20.28
N SER A 919 19.78 13.03 21.00
CA SER A 919 20.20 12.10 22.05
C SER A 919 19.93 12.56 23.49
N ASN A 920 19.40 13.76 23.71
CA ASN A 920 19.14 14.29 25.05
C ASN A 920 17.77 14.97 25.24
N SER A 921 17.05 15.31 24.16
CA SER A 921 15.79 16.07 24.22
C SER A 921 14.72 15.36 25.05
N ALA A 922 14.57 14.05 24.85
CA ALA A 922 13.66 13.19 25.62
C ALA A 922 14.09 13.02 27.10
N HIS A 923 15.39 13.13 27.40
CA HIS A 923 15.90 12.99 28.77
C HIS A 923 15.70 14.27 29.59
N TYR A 924 16.05 15.44 29.04
CA TYR A 924 15.96 16.72 29.75
C TYR A 924 14.58 17.36 29.72
N SER A 925 13.68 16.93 28.83
CA SER A 925 12.29 17.37 28.83
C SER A 925 11.49 16.73 29.96
N THR A 926 10.68 17.55 30.63
CA THR A 926 9.78 17.10 31.72
C THR A 926 8.33 16.97 31.28
N SER A 927 7.94 17.69 30.22
CA SER A 927 6.59 17.69 29.63
C SER A 927 6.65 17.34 28.14
N PHE A 928 5.64 16.60 27.69
CA PHE A 928 5.54 16.02 26.36
C PHE A 928 4.10 16.08 25.84
N TYR A 929 3.95 16.00 24.53
CA TYR A 929 2.69 15.65 23.88
C TYR A 929 2.71 14.19 23.47
N LEU A 930 1.65 13.45 23.77
CA LEU A 930 1.40 12.16 23.12
C LEU A 930 0.89 12.42 21.71
N ASN A 931 1.61 11.92 20.70
CA ASN A 931 1.34 12.22 19.31
C ASN A 931 0.35 11.21 18.70
N CYS A 932 -0.93 11.55 18.63
CA CYS A 932 -1.93 10.74 17.94
C CYS A 932 -1.61 10.59 16.43
N TYR A 933 -0.98 11.58 15.79
CA TYR A 933 -0.61 11.54 14.37
C TYR A 933 0.61 10.66 14.02
N PHE A 934 1.12 9.82 14.93
CA PHE A 934 2.30 9.00 14.62
C PHE A 934 2.00 7.90 13.59
N ASP A 935 0.82 7.29 13.69
CA ASP A 935 0.24 6.41 12.69
C ASP A 935 -1.29 6.45 12.77
N LYS A 936 -1.97 5.88 11.77
CA LYS A 936 -3.44 5.94 11.65
C LYS A 936 -4.15 5.18 12.76
N GLU A 937 -3.62 4.04 13.17
CA GLU A 937 -4.27 3.15 14.13
C GLU A 937 -4.18 3.74 15.53
N PHE A 938 -3.03 4.36 15.85
CA PHE A 938 -2.82 5.14 17.05
C PHE A 938 -3.69 6.42 17.08
N TYR A 939 -3.88 7.08 15.94
CA TYR A 939 -4.83 8.19 15.82
C TYR A 939 -6.25 7.72 16.16
N TYR A 940 -6.78 6.69 15.47
CA TYR A 940 -8.13 6.19 15.72
C TYR A 940 -8.32 5.71 17.16
N ALA A 941 -7.33 5.03 17.76
CA ALA A 941 -7.38 4.59 19.15
C ALA A 941 -7.51 5.74 20.17
N LEU A 942 -7.00 6.93 19.84
CA LEU A 942 -7.02 8.10 20.73
C LEU A 942 -8.14 9.10 20.42
N THR A 943 -8.64 9.16 19.19
CA THR A 943 -9.66 10.15 18.77
C THR A 943 -11.06 9.55 18.60
N SER A 944 -11.20 8.22 18.58
CA SER A 944 -12.52 7.58 18.50
C SER A 944 -13.28 7.70 19.82
N THR A 945 -14.20 8.65 19.89
CA THR A 945 -15.29 8.58 20.88
C THR A 945 -16.31 7.54 20.44
N CYS A 946 -16.07 6.29 20.84
CA CYS A 946 -17.13 5.34 21.20
C CYS A 946 -17.34 5.38 22.73
#